data_AF-A0A7L0VWK7-F1
#
_entry.id   AF-A0A7L0VWK7-F1
#
_cell.length_a   1.000
_cell.length_b   1.000
_cell.length_c   1.000
_cell.angle_alpha   90.00
_cell.angle_beta   90.00
_cell.angle_gamma   90.00
#
_symmetry.space_group_name_H-M   'P 1'
#
loop_
_entity.id
_entity.type
_entity.pdbx_description
1 polymer ?
#
loop_
_entity_poly.entity_id
_entity_poly.type
_entity_poly.pdbx_seq_one_letter_code
_entity_poly.pdbx_strand_id
1 'polypeptide(L)'
;GLKTALLERDDFSSGTSSRSTKLIHGGVRYLQKAVMKLDLEQYRMVKEALEERANLLEIAPHLSAPLPIMLPVYKWWQLPYYWVGIKLYDLVAGSQCLKSSYVLSKSRALELFPMLRKDKLVGAIVYYDGQHNDARMNLAIALTAARYGAATANYAEVLRLLKTREPGSGKERVCGARCRDVLTGQEFDVKAKCVINATGPFTDSVRKMDDQEVPNICQPSAGVHIVMPGYYSPDNMGLLDPATSDGRVIFFLPWEKMTIAGTTDSPTDVTSHPIPMEEDINFILNEVRNYLSVDVEVRRGDVLAAWSGIRPLVTDPNSKDTQSICRNHIVSVSDSGLVTIAGGKWTTYRAMARDTIDAAIQAHNLPAGSSRTIGLPLQGAEDWSPTLYIRLVQDYGLESEVAQHLASTYGDKAFEVAKIAQVTGKRWPIVGKRLVSEFPYIEAEVIYGVKEYARTAVDMISRRTRLAFLNVQAAEEALPRIVDIMGKELNWNEQKKKEELEAARKFLYYEMGYKVKSDQLTDNSEITLVPADVERYKKRFCMFDKDKKGFITILDVQRVLESISVQIDEKTLHDILNEVDLNKNGQVELIEFLQLMSAIQKGHVSGSRLAVLMKTAEENLKQRVVIPVDRSGGGL
;
A
#
# COMPACT_ATOMS: atom_id res chain seq x y z
N GLY A 1 -21.38 -22.88 -11.09
CA GLY A 1 -22.81 -22.99 -11.44
C GLY A 1 -23.13 -22.13 -12.65
N LEU A 2 -22.83 -20.83 -12.57
CA LEU A 2 -22.89 -19.91 -13.70
C LEU A 2 -21.59 -19.96 -14.51
N LYS A 3 -21.69 -19.77 -15.84
CA LYS A 3 -20.54 -19.47 -16.70
C LYS A 3 -20.29 -17.97 -16.60
N THR A 4 -19.12 -17.58 -16.10
CA THR A 4 -18.82 -16.20 -15.74
C THR A 4 -17.59 -15.70 -16.48
N ALA A 5 -17.64 -14.46 -16.95
CA ALA A 5 -16.48 -13.72 -17.44
C ALA A 5 -16.29 -12.46 -16.57
N LEU A 6 -15.04 -12.18 -16.18
CA LEU A 6 -14.62 -10.96 -15.50
C LEU A 6 -13.71 -10.17 -16.44
N LEU A 7 -14.06 -8.91 -16.67
CA LEU A 7 -13.30 -7.97 -17.50
C LEU A 7 -12.85 -6.84 -16.60
N GLU A 8 -11.54 -6.65 -16.47
CA GLU A 8 -10.90 -5.57 -15.73
C GLU A 8 -10.11 -4.73 -16.73
N ARG A 9 -10.33 -3.41 -16.74
CA ARG A 9 -9.70 -2.50 -17.71
C ARG A 9 -8.19 -2.43 -17.51
N ASP A 10 -7.76 -2.42 -16.25
CA ASP A 10 -6.37 -2.28 -15.85
C ASP A 10 -5.88 -3.61 -15.25
N ASP A 11 -4.91 -3.62 -14.33
CA ASP A 11 -4.59 -4.84 -13.56
C ASP A 11 -5.63 -5.11 -12.47
N PHE A 12 -5.73 -6.37 -12.03
CA PHE A 12 -6.55 -6.73 -10.89
C PHE A 12 -6.15 -5.89 -9.67
N SER A 13 -7.16 -5.35 -8.98
CA SER A 13 -7.00 -4.47 -7.82
C SER A 13 -6.34 -3.10 -8.07
N SER A 14 -6.10 -2.69 -9.32
CA SER A 14 -5.45 -1.41 -9.66
C SER A 14 -6.16 -0.17 -9.12
N GLY A 15 -7.50 -0.21 -9.04
CA GLY A 15 -8.33 0.87 -8.48
C GLY A 15 -8.31 0.95 -6.94
N THR A 16 -9.44 1.36 -6.35
CA THR A 16 -9.61 1.57 -4.90
C THR A 16 -9.20 0.35 -4.06
N SER A 17 -9.37 -0.86 -4.60
CA SER A 17 -9.15 -2.12 -3.91
C SER A 17 -7.70 -2.35 -3.45
N SER A 18 -6.69 -1.65 -4.00
CA SER A 18 -5.29 -1.72 -3.52
C SER A 18 -4.85 -0.52 -2.66
N ARG A 19 -5.78 0.41 -2.40
CA ARG A 19 -5.52 1.73 -1.80
C ARG A 19 -6.28 1.95 -0.49
N SER A 20 -6.69 0.86 0.16
CA SER A 20 -7.35 0.93 1.46
C SER A 20 -6.37 1.15 2.62
N THR A 21 -6.90 1.36 3.82
CA THR A 21 -6.16 1.36 5.10
C THR A 21 -5.60 -0.02 5.47
N LYS A 22 -5.83 -1.06 4.66
CA LYS A 22 -5.39 -2.44 4.93
C LYS A 22 -6.05 -3.07 6.17
N LEU A 23 -7.21 -2.55 6.58
CA LEU A 23 -8.00 -3.07 7.70
C LEU A 23 -9.29 -3.73 7.24
N ILE A 24 -9.62 -4.82 7.91
CA ILE A 24 -10.93 -5.47 7.90
C ILE A 24 -11.63 -5.07 9.21
N HIS A 25 -12.17 -3.84 9.21
CA HIS A 25 -12.76 -3.23 10.39
C HIS A 25 -14.21 -3.70 10.60
N GLY A 26 -14.55 -4.11 11.83
CA GLY A 26 -15.92 -4.52 12.17
C GLY A 26 -16.84 -3.39 12.66
N GLY A 27 -16.39 -2.13 12.65
CA GLY A 27 -17.30 -0.97 12.77
C GLY A 27 -17.61 -0.49 14.19
N VAL A 28 -16.62 -0.43 15.09
CA VAL A 28 -16.79 -0.01 16.51
C VAL A 28 -17.54 1.34 16.64
N ARG A 29 -17.19 2.32 15.81
CA ARG A 29 -17.82 3.66 15.83
C ARG A 29 -19.28 3.63 15.39
N TYR A 30 -19.65 2.68 14.52
CA TYR A 30 -21.04 2.48 14.10
C TYR A 30 -21.85 1.84 15.22
N LEU A 31 -21.27 0.93 15.99
CA LEU A 31 -21.93 0.36 17.16
C LEU A 31 -22.27 1.45 18.19
N GLN A 32 -21.34 2.37 18.44
CA GLN A 32 -21.59 3.52 19.31
C GLN A 32 -22.81 4.32 18.84
N LYS A 33 -22.89 4.66 17.54
CA LYS A 33 -24.05 5.37 16.97
C LYS A 33 -25.33 4.54 17.03
N ALA A 34 -25.25 3.24 16.75
CA ALA A 34 -26.39 2.32 16.80
C ALA A 34 -27.02 2.28 18.20
N VAL A 35 -26.19 2.20 19.23
CA VAL A 35 -26.64 2.18 20.63
C VAL A 35 -27.18 3.55 21.05
N MET A 36 -26.46 4.63 20.75
CA MET A 36 -26.86 5.99 21.15
C MET A 36 -28.12 6.50 20.44
N LYS A 37 -28.38 6.04 19.21
CA LYS A 37 -29.53 6.46 18.39
C LYS A 37 -30.60 5.40 18.21
N LEU A 38 -30.45 4.23 18.85
CA LEU A 38 -31.32 3.06 18.68
C LEU A 38 -31.52 2.68 17.20
N ASP A 39 -30.43 2.74 16.43
CA ASP A 39 -30.44 2.50 14.99
C ASP A 39 -30.16 1.01 14.69
N LEU A 40 -31.24 0.28 14.40
CA LEU A 40 -31.21 -1.16 14.11
C LEU A 40 -30.46 -1.49 12.81
N GLU A 41 -30.45 -0.60 11.82
CA GLU A 41 -29.75 -0.84 10.55
C GLU A 41 -28.24 -0.78 10.75
N GLN A 42 -27.76 0.22 11.51
CA GLN A 42 -26.35 0.31 11.90
C GLN A 42 -25.91 -0.90 12.72
N TYR A 43 -26.78 -1.41 13.61
CA TYR A 43 -26.49 -2.62 14.38
C TYR A 43 -26.34 -3.85 13.49
N ARG A 44 -27.26 -4.06 12.53
CA ARG A 44 -27.18 -5.17 11.56
C ARG A 44 -25.92 -5.09 10.72
N MET A 45 -25.55 -3.90 10.25
CA MET A 45 -24.31 -3.67 9.50
C MET A 45 -23.07 -4.06 10.32
N VAL A 46 -23.02 -3.73 11.61
CA VAL A 46 -21.92 -4.13 12.49
C VAL A 46 -21.83 -5.66 12.61
N LYS A 47 -22.97 -6.34 12.80
CA LYS A 47 -22.98 -7.81 12.88
C LYS A 47 -22.50 -8.47 11.59
N GLU A 48 -23.00 -8.02 10.44
CA GLU A 48 -22.57 -8.55 9.15
C GLU A 48 -21.06 -8.31 8.95
N ALA A 49 -20.55 -7.12 9.25
CA ALA A 49 -19.11 -6.84 9.15
C ALA A 49 -18.27 -7.74 10.07
N LEU A 50 -18.76 -8.07 11.26
CA LEU A 50 -18.09 -8.97 12.21
C LEU A 50 -18.05 -10.43 11.71
N GLU A 51 -19.16 -10.92 11.15
CA GLU A 51 -19.25 -12.25 10.53
C GLU A 51 -18.35 -12.35 9.29
N GLU A 52 -18.39 -11.35 8.41
CA GLU A 52 -17.57 -11.32 7.19
C GLU A 52 -16.07 -11.22 7.52
N ARG A 53 -15.71 -10.47 8.57
CA ARG A 53 -14.33 -10.39 9.07
C ARG A 53 -13.83 -11.76 9.53
N ALA A 54 -14.63 -12.48 10.31
CA ALA A 54 -14.26 -13.82 10.76
C ALA A 54 -14.06 -14.78 9.57
N ASN A 55 -15.01 -14.78 8.62
CA ASN A 55 -14.90 -15.58 7.40
C ASN A 55 -13.64 -15.22 6.58
N LEU A 56 -13.32 -13.93 6.42
CA LEU A 56 -12.13 -13.48 5.69
C LEU A 56 -10.83 -14.06 6.27
N LEU A 57 -10.69 -14.03 7.60
CA LEU A 57 -9.54 -14.57 8.31
C LEU A 57 -9.44 -16.10 8.20
N GLU A 58 -10.59 -16.77 8.09
CA GLU A 58 -10.65 -18.23 7.90
C GLU A 58 -10.26 -18.65 6.47
N ILE A 59 -10.79 -17.98 5.44
CA ILE A 59 -10.60 -18.41 4.04
C ILE A 59 -9.25 -18.01 3.44
N ALA A 60 -8.56 -17.05 4.06
CA ALA A 60 -7.28 -16.53 3.58
C ALA A 60 -6.35 -16.19 4.76
N PRO A 61 -5.94 -17.19 5.57
CA PRO A 61 -5.19 -16.98 6.80
C PRO A 61 -3.74 -16.54 6.57
N HIS A 62 -3.22 -16.71 5.35
CA HIS A 62 -1.92 -16.19 4.94
C HIS A 62 -1.97 -14.68 4.63
N LEU A 63 -3.09 -14.19 4.06
CA LEU A 63 -3.25 -12.79 3.64
C LEU A 63 -3.92 -11.89 4.67
N SER A 64 -4.45 -12.47 5.75
CA SER A 64 -5.19 -11.73 6.77
C SER A 64 -4.97 -12.31 8.16
N ALA A 65 -4.93 -11.43 9.15
CA ALA A 65 -4.64 -11.80 10.53
C ALA A 65 -5.34 -10.85 11.52
N PRO A 66 -5.58 -11.29 12.76
CA PRO A 66 -6.01 -10.41 13.85
C PRO A 66 -4.91 -9.39 14.19
N LEU A 67 -5.26 -8.10 14.22
CA LEU A 67 -4.40 -7.00 14.64
C LEU A 67 -4.94 -6.40 15.95
N PRO A 68 -4.17 -6.41 17.06
CA PRO A 68 -4.51 -5.62 18.22
C PRO A 68 -4.33 -4.13 17.92
N ILE A 69 -5.31 -3.33 18.30
CA ILE A 69 -5.32 -1.88 18.14
C ILE A 69 -5.45 -1.25 19.52
N MET A 70 -4.44 -0.46 19.89
CA MET A 70 -4.37 0.28 21.15
C MET A 70 -5.08 1.62 21.01
N LEU A 71 -5.98 1.90 21.95
CA LEU A 71 -6.60 3.19 22.16
C LEU A 71 -6.00 3.84 23.44
N PRO A 72 -5.07 4.80 23.32
CA PRO A 72 -4.51 5.49 24.47
C PRO A 72 -5.53 6.44 25.10
N VAL A 73 -5.54 6.53 26.44
CA VAL A 73 -6.52 7.32 27.19
C VAL A 73 -5.84 8.35 28.08
N TYR A 74 -6.16 9.64 27.85
CA TYR A 74 -5.54 10.78 28.54
C TYR A 74 -6.45 11.49 29.56
N LYS A 75 -7.71 11.08 29.67
CA LYS A 75 -8.64 11.56 30.72
C LYS A 75 -9.18 10.38 31.51
N TRP A 76 -9.15 10.47 32.83
CA TRP A 76 -9.50 9.34 33.70
C TRP A 76 -10.92 8.80 33.48
N TRP A 77 -11.90 9.67 33.21
CA TRP A 77 -13.30 9.30 32.98
C TRP A 77 -13.53 8.63 31.61
N GLN A 78 -12.65 8.86 30.63
CA GLN A 78 -12.75 8.24 29.31
C GLN A 78 -12.42 6.75 29.36
N LEU A 79 -11.61 6.32 30.32
CA LEU A 79 -11.20 4.93 30.44
C LEU A 79 -12.40 3.99 30.69
N PRO A 80 -13.24 4.19 31.73
CA PRO A 80 -14.43 3.36 31.92
C PRO A 80 -15.44 3.50 30.76
N TYR A 81 -15.57 4.71 30.18
CA TYR A 81 -16.47 4.94 29.04
C TYR A 81 -16.09 4.09 27.81
N TYR A 82 -14.84 4.20 27.36
CA TYR A 82 -14.35 3.43 26.22
C TYR A 82 -14.30 1.93 26.53
N TRP A 83 -13.98 1.56 27.77
CA TRP A 83 -13.95 0.16 28.18
C TRP A 83 -15.33 -0.51 28.03
N VAL A 84 -16.39 0.15 28.49
CA VAL A 84 -17.76 -0.34 28.33
C VAL A 84 -18.13 -0.44 26.84
N GLY A 85 -17.80 0.56 26.03
CA GLY A 85 -18.06 0.55 24.59
C GLY A 85 -17.36 -0.60 23.85
N ILE A 86 -16.09 -0.83 24.16
CA ILE A 86 -15.30 -1.93 23.58
C ILE A 86 -15.78 -3.29 24.08
N LYS A 87 -16.16 -3.42 25.36
CA LYS A 87 -16.74 -4.68 25.86
C LYS A 87 -18.11 -4.99 25.25
N LEU A 88 -18.91 -3.96 24.99
CA LEU A 88 -20.15 -4.12 24.24
C LEU A 88 -19.86 -4.59 22.81
N TYR A 89 -18.78 -4.09 22.20
CA TYR A 89 -18.33 -4.57 20.90
C TYR A 89 -17.92 -6.05 20.91
N ASP A 90 -17.14 -6.50 21.91
CA ASP A 90 -16.84 -7.93 22.12
C ASP A 90 -18.11 -8.77 22.28
N LEU A 91 -19.09 -8.26 23.05
CA LEU A 91 -20.37 -8.94 23.28
C LEU A 91 -21.19 -9.08 21.99
N VAL A 92 -21.24 -8.02 21.17
CA VAL A 92 -21.95 -8.05 19.88
C VAL A 92 -21.25 -8.98 18.88
N ALA A 93 -19.93 -9.05 18.92
CA ALA A 93 -19.16 -10.01 18.12
C ALA A 93 -19.45 -11.47 18.52
N GLY A 94 -19.72 -11.74 19.80
CA GLY A 94 -20.10 -13.07 20.26
C GLY A 94 -19.07 -14.14 19.85
N SER A 95 -19.51 -15.17 19.12
CA SER A 95 -18.62 -16.21 18.60
C SER A 95 -17.64 -15.74 17.52
N GLN A 96 -17.89 -14.57 16.91
CA GLN A 96 -17.04 -13.95 15.88
C GLN A 96 -16.00 -12.99 16.49
N CYS A 97 -15.85 -12.99 17.82
CA CYS A 97 -14.82 -12.24 18.51
C CYS A 97 -13.45 -12.88 18.24
N LEU A 98 -12.52 -12.14 17.63
CA LEU A 98 -11.19 -12.65 17.30
C LEU A 98 -10.39 -12.98 18.56
N LYS A 99 -10.30 -12.01 19.47
CA LYS A 99 -9.69 -12.11 20.81
C LYS A 99 -10.35 -11.08 21.72
N SER A 100 -10.46 -11.40 23.01
CA SER A 100 -11.10 -10.49 23.97
C SER A 100 -10.28 -9.22 24.18
N SER A 101 -10.96 -8.08 24.24
CA SER A 101 -10.34 -6.80 24.59
C SER A 101 -9.84 -6.77 26.05
N TYR A 102 -8.82 -5.95 26.31
CA TYR A 102 -8.23 -5.80 27.64
C TYR A 102 -7.76 -4.37 27.90
N VAL A 103 -7.60 -4.02 29.18
CA VAL A 103 -7.07 -2.73 29.63
C VAL A 103 -5.59 -2.88 29.94
N LEU A 104 -4.81 -1.88 29.56
CA LEU A 104 -3.41 -1.72 29.91
C LEU A 104 -3.24 -0.57 30.90
N SER A 105 -2.43 -0.81 31.93
CA SER A 105 -1.94 0.26 32.80
C SER A 105 -1.06 1.22 32.00
N LYS A 106 -0.87 2.44 32.50
CA LYS A 106 0.08 3.41 31.94
C LYS A 106 1.46 2.81 31.69
N SER A 107 2.02 2.10 32.69
CA SER A 107 3.35 1.50 32.59
C SER A 107 3.42 0.46 31.47
N ARG A 108 2.43 -0.41 31.36
CA ARG A 108 2.39 -1.46 30.34
C ARG A 108 2.15 -0.89 28.94
N ALA A 109 1.33 0.16 28.83
CA ALA A 109 1.14 0.86 27.56
C ALA A 109 2.45 1.48 27.05
N LEU A 110 3.23 2.12 27.94
CA LEU A 110 4.53 2.69 27.59
C LEU A 110 5.62 1.63 27.36
N GLU A 111 5.51 0.44 27.94
CA GLU A 111 6.42 -0.68 27.63
C GLU A 111 6.18 -1.20 26.21
N LEU A 112 4.91 -1.34 25.80
CA LEU A 112 4.53 -1.83 24.48
C LEU A 112 4.67 -0.76 23.39
N PHE A 113 4.45 0.51 23.74
CA PHE A 113 4.57 1.66 22.84
C PHE A 113 5.40 2.77 23.52
N PRO A 114 6.74 2.66 23.53
CA PRO A 114 7.64 3.59 24.24
C PRO A 114 7.55 5.04 23.76
N MET A 115 7.20 5.21 22.49
CA MET A 115 7.07 6.51 21.85
C MET A 115 5.75 7.22 22.18
N LEU A 116 4.82 6.59 22.89
CA LEU A 116 3.54 7.21 23.21
C LEU A 116 3.77 8.40 24.16
N ARG A 117 3.02 9.49 23.96
CA ARG A 117 3.08 10.65 24.83
C ARG A 117 2.76 10.28 26.29
N LYS A 118 3.72 10.52 27.18
CA LYS A 118 3.66 10.10 28.61
C LYS A 118 2.83 11.03 29.47
N ASP A 119 2.78 12.31 29.10
CA ASP A 119 2.05 13.34 29.85
C ASP A 119 0.55 13.07 29.82
N LYS A 120 -0.12 13.17 30.98
CA LYS A 120 -1.55 12.91 31.20
C LYS A 120 -2.08 11.52 30.80
N LEU A 121 -1.24 10.63 30.27
CA LEU A 121 -1.64 9.26 29.96
C LEU A 121 -2.08 8.53 31.23
N VAL A 122 -3.30 8.01 31.21
CA VAL A 122 -3.94 7.25 32.31
C VAL A 122 -3.73 5.75 32.11
N GLY A 123 -3.86 5.29 30.87
CA GLY A 123 -3.76 3.89 30.47
C GLY A 123 -4.14 3.73 29.00
N ALA A 124 -4.39 2.50 28.57
CA ALA A 124 -4.86 2.22 27.22
C ALA A 124 -5.87 1.06 27.21
N ILE A 125 -6.69 1.00 26.17
CA ILE A 125 -7.58 -0.14 25.90
C ILE A 125 -7.12 -0.79 24.61
N VAL A 126 -7.00 -2.11 24.60
CA VAL A 126 -6.66 -2.85 23.39
C VAL A 126 -7.88 -3.66 22.96
N TYR A 127 -8.23 -3.55 21.69
CA TYR A 127 -9.26 -4.36 21.04
C TYR A 127 -8.70 -4.95 19.75
N TYR A 128 -9.41 -5.90 19.15
CA TYR A 128 -8.93 -6.62 17.96
C TYR A 128 -9.81 -6.38 16.74
N ASP A 129 -9.14 -6.10 15.62
CA ASP A 129 -9.71 -6.08 14.27
C ASP A 129 -8.93 -6.99 13.33
N GLY A 130 -9.36 -7.10 12.08
CA GLY A 130 -8.58 -7.78 11.05
C GLY A 130 -7.67 -6.80 10.30
N GLN A 131 -6.50 -7.27 9.90
CA GLN A 131 -5.64 -6.62 8.91
C GLN A 131 -5.47 -7.55 7.70
N HIS A 132 -5.28 -7.00 6.51
CA HIS A 132 -5.02 -7.79 5.31
C HIS A 132 -4.09 -7.12 4.31
N ASN A 133 -3.57 -7.90 3.37
CA ASN A 133 -2.99 -7.39 2.13
C ASN A 133 -4.08 -7.28 1.06
N ASP A 134 -4.63 -6.08 0.86
CA ASP A 134 -5.82 -5.86 0.02
C ASP A 134 -5.64 -6.24 -1.45
N ALA A 135 -4.50 -5.89 -2.06
CA ALA A 135 -4.20 -6.23 -3.44
C ALA A 135 -4.01 -7.75 -3.64
N ARG A 136 -3.25 -8.41 -2.75
CA ARG A 136 -3.08 -9.87 -2.81
C ARG A 136 -4.40 -10.61 -2.56
N MET A 137 -5.22 -10.10 -1.64
CA MET A 137 -6.56 -10.65 -1.37
C MET A 137 -7.44 -10.58 -2.63
N ASN A 138 -7.47 -9.42 -3.30
CA ASN A 138 -8.25 -9.25 -4.53
C ASN A 138 -7.78 -10.19 -5.65
N LEU A 139 -6.46 -10.28 -5.84
CA LEU A 139 -5.86 -11.19 -6.81
C LEU A 139 -6.18 -12.65 -6.49
N ALA A 140 -6.08 -13.06 -5.22
CA ALA A 140 -6.43 -14.41 -4.80
C ALA A 140 -7.92 -14.74 -5.07
N ILE A 141 -8.84 -13.77 -4.92
CA ILE A 141 -10.24 -13.93 -5.31
C ILE A 141 -10.37 -14.17 -6.82
N ALA A 142 -9.72 -13.36 -7.65
CA ALA A 142 -9.76 -13.49 -9.11
C ALA A 142 -9.17 -14.82 -9.59
N LEU A 143 -8.00 -15.21 -9.07
CA LEU A 143 -7.36 -16.47 -9.41
C LEU A 143 -8.16 -17.68 -8.91
N THR A 144 -8.79 -17.58 -7.74
CA THR A 144 -9.71 -18.61 -7.24
C THR A 144 -10.91 -18.75 -8.17
N ALA A 145 -11.50 -17.65 -8.64
CA ALA A 145 -12.59 -17.69 -9.61
C ALA A 145 -12.15 -18.39 -10.92
N ALA A 146 -10.94 -18.08 -11.41
CA ALA A 146 -10.36 -18.75 -12.58
C ALA A 146 -10.18 -20.26 -12.36
N ARG A 147 -9.70 -20.68 -11.17
CA ARG A 147 -9.61 -22.09 -10.77
C ARG A 147 -10.97 -22.81 -10.79
N TYR A 148 -12.05 -22.10 -10.46
CA TYR A 148 -13.44 -22.60 -10.57
C TYR A 148 -14.06 -22.47 -11.96
N GLY A 149 -13.28 -22.09 -12.98
CA GLY A 149 -13.69 -22.06 -14.39
C GLY A 149 -14.25 -20.74 -14.89
N ALA A 150 -14.12 -19.64 -14.14
CA ALA A 150 -14.42 -18.30 -14.66
C ALA A 150 -13.35 -17.86 -15.66
N ALA A 151 -13.76 -17.21 -16.76
CA ALA A 151 -12.83 -16.53 -17.64
C ALA A 151 -12.49 -15.16 -17.04
N THR A 152 -11.26 -14.94 -16.59
CA THR A 152 -10.82 -13.66 -16.01
C THR A 152 -9.78 -13.02 -16.92
N ALA A 153 -9.97 -11.74 -17.24
CA ALA A 153 -9.06 -10.97 -18.08
C ALA A 153 -8.85 -9.58 -17.48
N ASN A 154 -7.61 -9.31 -17.06
CA ASN A 154 -7.12 -7.94 -16.84
C ASN A 154 -6.69 -7.33 -18.17
N TYR A 155 -6.58 -6.00 -18.23
CA TYR A 155 -6.34 -5.26 -19.48
C TYR A 155 -7.43 -5.46 -20.57
N ALA A 156 -8.68 -5.67 -20.16
CA ALA A 156 -9.85 -5.82 -21.03
C ALA A 156 -10.89 -4.73 -20.70
N GLU A 157 -10.83 -3.63 -21.45
CA GLU A 157 -11.72 -2.48 -21.25
C GLU A 157 -13.08 -2.68 -21.89
N VAL A 158 -14.16 -2.38 -21.17
CA VAL A 158 -15.51 -2.28 -21.75
C VAL A 158 -15.69 -0.91 -22.39
N LEU A 159 -15.89 -0.88 -23.71
CA LEU A 159 -16.09 0.36 -24.47
C LEU A 159 -17.56 0.80 -24.53
N ARG A 160 -18.47 -0.18 -24.69
CA ARG A 160 -19.92 0.04 -24.71
C ARG A 160 -20.68 -1.25 -24.43
N LEU A 161 -21.91 -1.11 -23.93
CA LEU A 161 -22.82 -2.24 -23.74
C LEU A 161 -23.43 -2.66 -25.09
N LEU A 162 -23.60 -3.96 -25.27
CA LEU A 162 -24.35 -4.52 -26.39
C LEU A 162 -25.79 -4.69 -25.96
N LYS A 163 -26.72 -4.21 -26.79
CA LYS A 163 -28.16 -4.31 -26.55
C LYS A 163 -28.84 -5.05 -27.70
N THR A 164 -29.85 -5.84 -27.36
CA THR A 164 -30.77 -6.45 -28.32
C THR A 164 -32.17 -5.91 -28.07
N ARG A 165 -32.99 -5.83 -29.13
CA ARG A 165 -34.41 -5.49 -28.99
C ARG A 165 -35.22 -6.76 -28.74
N GLU A 166 -36.06 -6.75 -27.72
CA GLU A 166 -36.99 -7.86 -27.48
C GLU A 166 -38.11 -7.86 -28.53
N PRO A 167 -38.37 -9.01 -29.20
CA PRO A 167 -39.47 -9.13 -30.15
C PRO A 167 -40.81 -8.85 -29.46
N GLY A 168 -41.60 -7.93 -30.00
CA GLY A 168 -42.96 -7.61 -29.53
C GLY A 168 -43.07 -6.43 -28.55
N SER A 169 -42.08 -6.21 -27.67
CA SER A 169 -42.09 -5.06 -26.75
C SER A 169 -41.32 -3.85 -27.28
N GLY A 170 -40.35 -4.08 -28.18
CA GLY A 170 -39.45 -3.04 -28.69
C GLY A 170 -38.45 -2.52 -27.65
N LYS A 171 -38.47 -3.04 -26.42
CA LYS A 171 -37.54 -2.65 -25.35
C LYS A 171 -36.14 -3.17 -25.63
N GLU A 172 -35.15 -2.33 -25.34
CA GLU A 172 -33.75 -2.69 -25.46
C GLU A 172 -33.28 -3.40 -24.18
N ARG A 173 -32.58 -4.51 -24.34
CA ARG A 173 -32.06 -5.33 -23.25
C ARG A 173 -30.56 -5.54 -23.44
N VAL A 174 -29.79 -5.36 -22.38
CA VAL A 174 -28.35 -5.60 -22.39
C VAL A 174 -28.09 -7.10 -22.57
N CYS A 175 -27.24 -7.45 -23.54
CA CYS A 175 -26.91 -8.82 -23.91
C CYS A 175 -25.40 -9.09 -24.02
N GLY A 176 -24.56 -8.14 -23.58
CA GLY A 176 -23.11 -8.26 -23.62
C GLY A 176 -22.40 -6.91 -23.57
N ALA A 177 -21.12 -6.94 -23.93
CA ALA A 177 -20.27 -5.76 -24.00
C ALA A 177 -19.29 -5.85 -25.19
N ARG A 178 -19.04 -4.71 -25.83
CA ARG A 178 -17.90 -4.51 -26.74
C ARG A 178 -16.69 -4.17 -25.90
N CYS A 179 -15.62 -4.91 -26.07
CA CYS A 179 -14.42 -4.82 -25.25
C CYS A 179 -13.20 -4.52 -26.12
N ARG A 180 -12.16 -3.98 -25.50
CA ARG A 180 -10.84 -3.75 -26.09
C ARG A 180 -9.77 -4.37 -25.20
N ASP A 181 -8.93 -5.21 -25.79
CA ASP A 181 -7.65 -5.58 -25.19
C ASP A 181 -6.76 -4.34 -25.21
N VAL A 182 -6.45 -3.82 -24.02
CA VAL A 182 -5.66 -2.59 -23.85
C VAL A 182 -4.21 -2.78 -24.28
N LEU A 183 -3.69 -4.01 -24.25
CA LEU A 183 -2.30 -4.31 -24.63
C LEU A 183 -2.12 -4.39 -26.15
N THR A 184 -3.11 -4.95 -26.86
CA THR A 184 -3.02 -5.15 -28.32
C THR A 184 -3.84 -4.15 -29.13
N GLY A 185 -4.79 -3.46 -28.50
CA GLY A 185 -5.77 -2.61 -29.16
C GLY A 185 -6.89 -3.38 -29.88
N GLN A 186 -6.86 -4.72 -29.87
CA GLN A 186 -7.87 -5.53 -30.53
C GLN A 186 -9.21 -5.42 -29.81
N GLU A 187 -10.26 -5.16 -30.58
CA GLU A 187 -11.62 -5.14 -30.06
C GLU A 187 -12.38 -6.43 -30.34
N PHE A 188 -13.22 -6.85 -29.40
CA PHE A 188 -14.01 -8.07 -29.47
C PHE A 188 -15.32 -7.95 -28.69
N ASP A 189 -16.28 -8.84 -28.97
CA ASP A 189 -17.58 -8.86 -28.31
C ASP A 189 -17.66 -9.99 -27.29
N VAL A 190 -18.17 -9.69 -26.10
CA VAL A 190 -18.50 -10.68 -25.07
C VAL A 190 -20.01 -10.71 -24.90
N LYS A 191 -20.64 -11.84 -25.25
CA LYS A 191 -22.08 -12.04 -25.08
C LYS A 191 -22.38 -12.64 -23.71
N ALA A 192 -23.41 -12.12 -23.03
CA ALA A 192 -23.82 -12.58 -21.72
C ALA A 192 -25.34 -12.47 -21.54
N LYS A 193 -25.91 -13.35 -20.70
CA LYS A 193 -27.34 -13.29 -20.33
C LYS A 193 -27.66 -12.17 -19.33
N CYS A 194 -26.65 -11.79 -18.55
CA CYS A 194 -26.70 -10.74 -17.54
C CYS A 194 -25.33 -10.06 -17.54
N VAL A 195 -25.31 -8.74 -17.42
CA VAL A 195 -24.09 -7.94 -17.26
C VAL A 195 -24.16 -7.28 -15.89
N ILE A 196 -23.09 -7.42 -15.11
CA ILE A 196 -22.95 -6.81 -13.78
C ILE A 196 -21.89 -5.72 -13.87
N ASN A 197 -22.28 -4.49 -13.54
CA ASN A 197 -21.40 -3.35 -13.35
C ASN A 197 -20.92 -3.30 -11.90
N ALA A 198 -19.62 -3.48 -11.70
CA ALA A 198 -18.95 -3.46 -10.39
C ALA A 198 -17.67 -2.60 -10.41
N THR A 199 -17.72 -1.46 -11.10
CA THR A 199 -16.53 -0.64 -11.40
C THR A 199 -16.19 0.41 -10.34
N GLY A 200 -16.68 0.24 -9.11
CA GLY A 200 -16.32 1.07 -7.97
C GLY A 200 -16.58 2.56 -8.23
N PRO A 201 -15.59 3.46 -8.12
CA PRO A 201 -15.77 4.88 -8.43
C PRO A 201 -16.25 5.17 -9.86
N PHE A 202 -16.00 4.27 -10.82
CA PHE A 202 -16.40 4.42 -12.21
C PHE A 202 -17.81 3.89 -12.51
N THR A 203 -18.59 3.57 -11.47
CA THR A 203 -19.93 2.98 -11.59
C THR A 203 -20.81 3.76 -12.55
N ASP A 204 -20.86 5.09 -12.40
CA ASP A 204 -21.71 5.95 -13.21
C ASP A 204 -21.28 6.02 -14.67
N SER A 205 -19.98 5.88 -14.98
CA SER A 205 -19.50 5.82 -16.36
C SER A 205 -20.10 4.64 -17.12
N VAL A 206 -20.24 3.48 -16.48
CA VAL A 206 -20.84 2.29 -17.10
C VAL A 206 -22.37 2.37 -17.09
N ARG A 207 -23.00 2.93 -16.04
CA ARG A 207 -24.45 3.19 -16.04
C ARG A 207 -24.86 4.10 -17.19
N LYS A 208 -24.05 5.11 -17.51
CA LYS A 208 -24.26 6.02 -18.64
C LYS A 208 -24.03 5.39 -20.02
N MET A 209 -23.34 4.25 -20.10
CA MET A 209 -23.31 3.44 -21.32
C MET A 209 -24.65 2.73 -21.58
N ASP A 210 -25.44 2.51 -20.53
CA ASP A 210 -26.79 1.97 -20.63
C ASP A 210 -27.81 3.09 -20.92
N ASP A 211 -27.85 4.12 -20.08
CA ASP A 211 -28.76 5.25 -20.23
C ASP A 211 -28.03 6.56 -19.93
N GLN A 212 -27.91 7.44 -20.93
CA GLN A 212 -27.17 8.70 -20.80
C GLN A 212 -27.83 9.68 -19.82
N GLU A 213 -29.14 9.57 -19.63
CA GLU A 213 -29.92 10.48 -18.77
C GLU A 213 -29.96 10.02 -17.31
N VAL A 214 -29.36 8.87 -16.99
CA VAL A 214 -29.37 8.34 -15.63
C VAL A 214 -28.59 9.25 -14.67
N PRO A 215 -29.18 9.66 -13.52
CA PRO A 215 -28.49 10.50 -12.56
C PRO A 215 -27.33 9.74 -11.90
N ASN A 216 -26.24 10.46 -11.60
CA ASN A 216 -25.11 9.88 -10.87
C ASN A 216 -25.55 9.44 -9.47
N ILE A 217 -25.03 8.29 -9.03
CA ILE A 217 -25.22 7.78 -7.66
C ILE A 217 -23.93 7.82 -6.86
N CYS A 218 -22.77 7.87 -7.51
CA CYS A 218 -21.47 7.86 -6.85
C CYS A 218 -21.09 9.28 -6.40
N GLN A 219 -20.71 9.40 -5.13
CA GLN A 219 -20.15 10.57 -4.48
C GLN A 219 -18.69 10.27 -4.12
N PRO A 220 -17.76 10.42 -5.08
CA PRO A 220 -16.34 10.12 -4.87
C PRO A 220 -15.70 10.99 -3.77
N SER A 221 -14.92 10.33 -2.90
CA SER A 221 -14.08 11.01 -1.89
C SER A 221 -12.66 10.46 -1.91
N ALA A 222 -11.66 11.34 -1.96
CA ALA A 222 -10.25 10.98 -1.87
C ALA A 222 -9.86 10.71 -0.41
N GLY A 223 -9.07 9.67 -0.20
CA GLY A 223 -8.41 9.41 1.07
C GLY A 223 -6.94 9.11 0.87
N VAL A 224 -6.09 9.86 1.57
CA VAL A 224 -4.64 9.72 1.53
C VAL A 224 -4.13 8.95 2.74
N HIS A 225 -3.10 8.15 2.51
CA HIS A 225 -2.27 7.49 3.52
C HIS A 225 -0.80 7.74 3.24
N ILE A 226 0.00 7.66 4.30
CA ILE A 226 1.47 7.69 4.23
C ILE A 226 2.04 6.41 4.83
N VAL A 227 3.22 6.01 4.38
CA VAL A 227 4.08 5.02 5.02
C VAL A 227 5.29 5.70 5.62
N MET A 228 5.62 5.32 6.84
CA MET A 228 6.77 5.77 7.60
C MET A 228 7.59 4.54 8.07
N PRO A 229 8.85 4.73 8.49
CA PRO A 229 9.66 3.68 9.09
C PRO A 229 8.91 2.92 10.19
N GLY A 230 9.13 1.61 10.25
CA GLY A 230 8.44 0.73 11.20
C GLY A 230 8.61 1.13 12.66
N TYR A 231 9.67 1.86 13.01
CA TYR A 231 9.86 2.31 14.39
C TYR A 231 8.77 3.26 14.87
N TYR A 232 7.89 3.83 14.02
CA TYR A 232 6.78 4.70 14.43
C TYR A 232 5.58 3.96 15.05
N SER A 233 5.53 2.63 14.94
CA SER A 233 4.51 1.79 15.57
C SER A 233 5.12 0.48 16.06
N PRO A 234 4.63 -0.13 17.15
CA PRO A 234 5.06 -1.48 17.53
C PRO A 234 4.77 -2.50 16.42
N ASP A 235 5.70 -3.45 16.21
CA ASP A 235 5.64 -4.43 15.11
C ASP A 235 4.31 -5.19 15.00
N ASN A 236 3.65 -5.44 16.12
CA ASN A 236 2.46 -6.29 16.19
C ASN A 236 1.24 -5.59 16.79
N MET A 237 1.25 -4.26 16.89
CA MET A 237 0.13 -3.51 17.48
C MET A 237 -0.07 -2.16 16.79
N GLY A 238 -1.30 -1.94 16.31
CA GLY A 238 -1.73 -0.65 15.80
C GLY A 238 -2.11 0.32 16.93
N LEU A 239 -2.21 1.59 16.60
CA LEU A 239 -2.74 2.64 17.45
C LEU A 239 -3.89 3.38 16.75
N LEU A 240 -4.90 3.72 17.54
CA LEU A 240 -6.08 4.45 17.11
C LEU A 240 -6.10 5.82 17.78
N ASP A 241 -6.13 6.87 16.97
CA ASP A 241 -6.56 8.20 17.38
C ASP A 241 -8.08 8.33 17.14
N PRO A 242 -8.92 8.39 18.19
CA PRO A 242 -10.37 8.45 18.05
C PRO A 242 -10.91 9.85 17.68
N ALA A 243 -10.09 10.90 17.79
CA ALA A 243 -10.50 12.29 17.63
C ALA A 243 -9.29 13.19 17.29
N THR A 244 -9.00 13.30 15.99
CA THR A 244 -8.05 14.28 15.43
C THR A 244 -8.52 15.72 15.67
N SER A 245 -7.68 16.70 15.32
CA SER A 245 -8.01 18.14 15.43
C SER A 245 -9.35 18.57 14.81
N ASP A 246 -9.85 17.81 13.82
CA ASP A 246 -11.12 18.03 13.12
C ASP A 246 -12.20 16.96 13.40
N GLY A 247 -11.97 16.06 14.37
CA GLY A 247 -12.92 15.03 14.78
C GLY A 247 -12.96 13.76 13.92
N ARG A 248 -12.05 13.63 12.96
CA ARG A 248 -11.77 12.39 12.22
C ARG A 248 -11.00 11.39 13.10
N VAL A 249 -10.70 10.25 12.49
CA VAL A 249 -10.00 9.12 13.12
C VAL A 249 -8.76 8.84 12.28
N ILE A 250 -7.61 8.72 12.93
CA ILE A 250 -6.38 8.28 12.29
C ILE A 250 -5.91 6.97 12.93
N PHE A 251 -5.48 6.06 12.07
CA PHE A 251 -4.85 4.82 12.44
C PHE A 251 -3.35 4.89 12.17
N PHE A 252 -2.60 4.23 13.03
CA PHE A 252 -1.16 4.01 12.94
C PHE A 252 -1.00 2.50 12.97
N LEU A 253 -0.70 1.88 11.85
CA LEU A 253 -0.77 0.43 11.72
C LEU A 253 0.58 -0.12 11.30
N PRO A 254 1.12 -1.12 12.03
CA PRO A 254 2.25 -1.87 11.50
C PRO A 254 1.78 -2.63 10.26
N TRP A 255 2.49 -2.52 9.15
CA TRP A 255 2.17 -3.23 7.91
C TRP A 255 3.46 -3.49 7.12
N GLU A 256 3.75 -4.76 6.84
CA GLU A 256 4.96 -5.20 6.13
C GLU A 256 6.25 -4.57 6.71
N LYS A 257 6.36 -4.58 8.05
CA LYS A 257 7.46 -3.98 8.85
C LYS A 257 7.62 -2.46 8.76
N MET A 258 6.67 -1.78 8.16
CA MET A 258 6.57 -0.32 8.14
C MET A 258 5.35 0.15 8.93
N THR A 259 5.17 1.47 9.04
CA THR A 259 4.00 2.07 9.70
C THR A 259 3.14 2.79 8.67
N ILE A 260 1.89 2.36 8.50
CA ILE A 260 0.88 3.14 7.77
C ILE A 260 0.25 4.15 8.72
N ALA A 261 0.16 5.41 8.30
CA ALA A 261 -0.64 6.43 8.96
C ALA A 261 -1.70 7.01 8.01
N GLY A 262 -2.94 7.16 8.49
CA GLY A 262 -4.03 7.73 7.70
C GLY A 262 -5.40 7.58 8.36
N THR A 263 -6.46 8.16 7.82
CA THR A 263 -6.60 8.68 6.45
C THR A 263 -7.22 10.08 6.42
N THR A 264 -7.01 10.81 5.33
CA THR A 264 -7.83 11.99 4.99
C THR A 264 -9.14 11.61 4.30
N ASP A 265 -10.03 12.59 4.13
CA ASP A 265 -11.34 12.43 3.49
C ASP A 265 -11.76 13.79 2.89
N SER A 266 -11.74 13.88 1.57
CA SER A 266 -12.01 15.11 0.82
C SER A 266 -12.77 14.80 -0.48
N PRO A 267 -13.86 15.51 -0.83
CA PRO A 267 -14.53 15.36 -2.11
C PRO A 267 -13.56 15.48 -3.29
N THR A 268 -13.73 14.66 -4.33
CA THR A 268 -12.80 14.60 -5.46
C THR A 268 -13.49 14.18 -6.75
N ASP A 269 -12.91 14.46 -7.90
CA ASP A 269 -13.37 13.91 -9.16
C ASP A 269 -12.85 12.47 -9.37
N VAL A 270 -13.61 11.66 -10.10
CA VAL A 270 -13.18 10.30 -10.43
C VAL A 270 -12.03 10.34 -11.45
N THR A 271 -10.90 9.73 -11.08
CA THR A 271 -9.73 9.58 -11.96
C THR A 271 -9.11 8.19 -11.80
N SER A 272 -8.47 7.68 -12.85
CA SER A 272 -7.69 6.43 -12.80
C SER A 272 -6.34 6.62 -12.09
N HIS A 273 -5.87 7.87 -11.96
CA HIS A 273 -4.56 8.21 -11.39
C HIS A 273 -4.73 9.17 -10.22
N PRO A 274 -5.31 8.73 -9.08
CA PRO A 274 -5.41 9.57 -7.90
C PRO A 274 -4.03 9.84 -7.30
N ILE A 275 -3.75 11.12 -7.06
CA ILE A 275 -2.47 11.64 -6.59
C ILE A 275 -2.62 12.16 -5.15
N PRO A 276 -1.74 11.78 -4.21
CA PRO A 276 -1.73 12.36 -2.87
C PRO A 276 -1.23 13.81 -2.90
N MET A 277 -1.90 14.71 -2.18
CA MET A 277 -1.50 16.12 -2.08
C MET A 277 -0.62 16.35 -0.84
N GLU A 278 0.26 17.35 -0.92
CA GLU A 278 1.18 17.68 0.19
C GLU A 278 0.44 18.18 1.44
N GLU A 279 -0.71 18.84 1.25
CA GLU A 279 -1.57 19.28 2.33
C GLU A 279 -2.11 18.10 3.15
N ASP A 280 -2.53 17.02 2.48
CA ASP A 280 -2.97 15.78 3.12
C ASP A 280 -1.83 15.10 3.88
N ILE A 281 -0.64 15.05 3.29
CA ILE A 281 0.55 14.46 3.92
C ILE A 281 0.92 15.22 5.20
N ASN A 282 0.98 16.55 5.13
CA ASN A 282 1.29 17.38 6.30
C ASN A 282 0.21 17.30 7.37
N PHE A 283 -1.07 17.21 6.99
CA PHE A 283 -2.15 16.96 7.93
C PHE A 283 -1.90 15.67 8.72
N ILE A 284 -1.61 14.55 8.03
CA ILE A 284 -1.36 13.27 8.69
C ILE A 284 -0.12 13.37 9.60
N LEU A 285 0.98 13.98 9.14
CA LEU A 285 2.19 14.15 9.96
C LEU A 285 1.93 15.00 11.22
N ASN A 286 1.11 16.05 11.12
CA ASN A 286 0.73 16.88 12.25
C ASN A 286 -0.08 16.09 13.30
N GLU A 287 -1.02 15.27 12.86
CA GLU A 287 -1.78 14.42 13.78
C GLU A 287 -0.89 13.33 14.42
N VAL A 288 0.06 12.78 13.66
CA VAL A 288 1.07 11.84 14.17
C VAL A 288 1.89 12.47 15.31
N ARG A 289 2.34 13.73 15.15
CA ARG A 289 3.10 14.47 16.18
C ARG A 289 2.35 14.60 17.51
N ASN A 290 1.03 14.71 17.49
CA ASN A 290 0.24 14.95 18.70
C ASN A 290 0.25 13.77 19.67
N TYR A 291 0.51 12.55 19.18
CA TYR A 291 0.44 11.30 19.94
C TYR A 291 1.79 10.73 20.34
N LEU A 292 2.85 11.15 19.65
CA LEU A 292 4.20 10.71 19.95
C LEU A 292 4.85 11.59 21.04
N SER A 293 5.83 11.02 21.73
CA SER A 293 6.66 11.71 22.71
C SER A 293 7.38 12.87 22.04
N VAL A 294 7.65 13.93 22.80
CA VAL A 294 8.47 15.06 22.36
C VAL A 294 9.89 14.65 21.96
N ASP A 295 10.35 13.48 22.43
CA ASP A 295 11.66 12.91 22.08
C ASP A 295 11.68 12.27 20.68
N VAL A 296 10.50 12.08 20.07
CA VAL A 296 10.35 11.48 18.74
C VAL A 296 10.00 12.57 17.75
N GLU A 297 10.97 12.95 16.94
CA GLU A 297 10.78 13.98 15.92
C GLU A 297 10.14 13.37 14.67
N VAL A 298 8.93 13.83 14.34
CA VAL A 298 8.21 13.37 13.14
C VAL A 298 8.58 14.26 11.97
N ARG A 299 9.34 13.72 11.01
CA ARG A 299 9.88 14.47 9.88
C ARG A 299 9.15 14.11 8.61
N ARG A 300 9.02 15.08 7.71
CA ARG A 300 8.47 14.85 6.37
C ARG A 300 9.35 13.95 5.50
N GLY A 301 10.67 13.95 5.76
CA GLY A 301 11.63 13.05 5.14
C GLY A 301 11.46 11.57 5.53
N ASP A 302 10.73 11.30 6.60
CA ASP A 302 10.40 9.93 7.04
C ASP A 302 9.23 9.34 6.25
N VAL A 303 8.57 10.09 5.36
CA VAL A 303 7.53 9.55 4.50
C VAL A 303 8.18 8.79 3.34
N LEU A 304 8.11 7.47 3.39
CA LEU A 304 8.72 6.55 2.43
C LEU A 304 7.86 6.34 1.18
N ALA A 305 6.53 6.44 1.34
CA ALA A 305 5.54 6.38 0.29
C ALA A 305 4.26 7.11 0.73
N ALA A 306 3.48 7.62 -0.20
CA ALA A 306 2.14 8.13 0.05
C ALA A 306 1.22 7.74 -1.09
N TRP A 307 -0.05 7.44 -0.84
CA TRP A 307 -0.99 7.15 -1.92
C TRP A 307 -2.36 7.75 -1.63
N SER A 308 -3.10 8.03 -2.70
CA SER A 308 -4.50 8.45 -2.62
C SER A 308 -5.41 7.39 -3.24
N GLY A 309 -6.50 7.06 -2.57
CA GLY A 309 -7.56 6.18 -3.08
C GLY A 309 -8.91 6.89 -3.13
N ILE A 310 -9.75 6.56 -4.11
CA ILE A 310 -11.10 7.14 -4.25
C ILE A 310 -12.14 6.20 -3.66
N ARG A 311 -12.84 6.64 -2.63
CA ARG A 311 -13.96 5.92 -2.02
C ARG A 311 -15.22 6.11 -2.87
N PRO A 312 -15.87 5.03 -3.33
CA PRO A 312 -17.14 5.13 -4.05
C PRO A 312 -18.29 5.25 -3.05
N LEU A 313 -18.43 6.39 -2.36
CA LEU A 313 -19.61 6.62 -1.53
C LEU A 313 -20.84 6.72 -2.44
N VAL A 314 -22.02 6.33 -1.96
CA VAL A 314 -23.21 6.27 -2.81
C VAL A 314 -24.40 6.94 -2.17
N THR A 315 -25.21 7.61 -2.98
CA THR A 315 -26.56 8.06 -2.60
C THR A 315 -27.59 7.04 -3.09
N ASP A 316 -28.58 6.74 -2.27
CA ASP A 316 -29.64 5.80 -2.67
C ASP A 316 -30.61 6.49 -3.66
N PRO A 317 -30.70 6.04 -4.93
CA PRO A 317 -31.59 6.63 -5.91
C PRO A 317 -33.09 6.43 -5.59
N ASN A 318 -33.43 5.47 -4.72
CA ASN A 318 -34.81 5.19 -4.32
C ASN A 318 -35.22 5.91 -3.02
N SER A 319 -34.29 6.60 -2.35
CA SER A 319 -34.58 7.35 -1.13
C SER A 319 -35.18 8.72 -1.46
N LYS A 320 -36.15 9.16 -0.66
CA LYS A 320 -36.71 10.52 -0.72
C LYS A 320 -35.71 11.59 -0.25
N ASP A 321 -34.65 11.18 0.46
CA ASP A 321 -33.58 12.04 0.96
C ASP A 321 -32.29 11.77 0.18
N THR A 322 -32.16 12.41 -0.97
CA THR A 322 -31.06 12.25 -1.93
C THR A 322 -29.72 12.84 -1.43
N GLN A 323 -29.70 13.52 -0.29
CA GLN A 323 -28.47 14.04 0.33
C GLN A 323 -27.86 13.08 1.36
N SER A 324 -28.60 12.06 1.80
CA SER A 324 -28.09 11.07 2.76
C SER A 324 -27.24 10.02 2.03
N ILE A 325 -25.93 10.04 2.26
CA ILE A 325 -25.01 9.01 1.76
C ILE A 325 -25.40 7.66 2.37
N CYS A 326 -25.75 6.70 1.52
CA CYS A 326 -25.96 5.32 1.89
C CYS A 326 -24.63 4.73 2.38
N ARG A 327 -24.64 4.22 3.61
CA ARG A 327 -23.44 3.72 4.30
C ARG A 327 -23.12 2.25 3.98
N ASN A 328 -24.03 1.58 3.29
CA ASN A 328 -23.91 0.22 2.79
C ASN A 328 -23.65 0.22 1.28
N HIS A 329 -23.71 -0.95 0.67
CA HIS A 329 -23.83 -1.08 -0.78
C HIS A 329 -25.29 -0.92 -1.23
N ILE A 330 -25.44 -0.62 -2.52
CA ILE A 330 -26.72 -0.67 -3.22
C ILE A 330 -26.61 -1.63 -4.40
N VAL A 331 -27.67 -2.39 -4.65
CA VAL A 331 -27.84 -3.20 -5.86
C VAL A 331 -29.05 -2.67 -6.61
N SER A 332 -28.86 -2.25 -7.85
CA SER A 332 -29.93 -1.77 -8.72
C SER A 332 -29.94 -2.52 -10.04
N VAL A 333 -31.12 -2.75 -10.59
CA VAL A 333 -31.30 -3.33 -11.92
C VAL A 333 -31.99 -2.29 -12.80
N SER A 334 -31.39 -1.94 -13.94
CA SER A 334 -31.98 -0.97 -14.88
C SER A 334 -33.12 -1.61 -15.69
N ASP A 335 -33.90 -0.78 -16.37
CA ASP A 335 -34.97 -1.23 -17.27
C ASP A 335 -34.48 -2.12 -18.42
N SER A 336 -33.22 -1.97 -18.83
CA SER A 336 -32.57 -2.81 -19.85
C SER A 336 -31.96 -4.09 -19.27
N GLY A 337 -32.03 -4.29 -17.95
CA GLY A 337 -31.45 -5.43 -17.25
C GLY A 337 -29.95 -5.31 -16.95
N LEU A 338 -29.37 -4.11 -16.89
CA LEU A 338 -28.03 -3.95 -16.33
C LEU A 338 -28.10 -4.04 -14.80
N VAL A 339 -27.38 -4.99 -14.20
CA VAL A 339 -27.24 -5.08 -12.74
C VAL A 339 -26.05 -4.21 -12.32
N THR A 340 -26.22 -3.35 -11.34
CA THR A 340 -25.14 -2.50 -10.81
C THR A 340 -25.01 -2.68 -9.31
N ILE A 341 -23.78 -2.89 -8.85
CA ILE A 341 -23.39 -2.86 -7.44
C ILE A 341 -22.52 -1.62 -7.20
N ALA A 342 -22.90 -0.79 -6.23
CA ALA A 342 -22.21 0.44 -5.90
C ALA A 342 -22.08 0.62 -4.38
N GLY A 343 -21.04 1.32 -3.93
CA GLY A 343 -20.78 1.50 -2.50
C GLY A 343 -20.14 0.30 -1.82
N GLY A 344 -20.41 0.15 -0.52
CA GLY A 344 -19.89 -0.93 0.28
C GLY A 344 -18.42 -0.75 0.74
N LYS A 345 -17.83 -1.83 1.25
CA LYS A 345 -16.51 -1.84 1.90
C LYS A 345 -15.81 -3.16 1.63
N TRP A 346 -14.49 -3.16 1.75
CA TRP A 346 -13.67 -4.37 1.68
C TRP A 346 -14.14 -5.46 2.64
N THR A 347 -14.48 -5.12 3.89
CA THR A 347 -14.92 -6.09 4.89
C THR A 347 -16.14 -6.91 4.44
N THR A 348 -17.09 -6.30 3.72
CA THR A 348 -18.37 -6.93 3.39
C THR A 348 -18.46 -7.38 1.93
N TYR A 349 -17.34 -7.47 1.22
CA TYR A 349 -17.32 -7.73 -0.23
C TYR A 349 -18.06 -9.02 -0.63
N ARG A 350 -18.01 -10.08 0.20
CA ARG A 350 -18.61 -11.38 -0.11
C ARG A 350 -20.13 -11.34 0.10
N ALA A 351 -20.62 -10.70 1.18
CA ALA A 351 -22.03 -10.37 1.33
C ALA A 351 -22.57 -9.53 0.15
N MET A 352 -21.84 -8.47 -0.23
CA MET A 352 -22.18 -7.66 -1.40
C MET A 352 -22.28 -8.50 -2.69
N ALA A 353 -21.30 -9.40 -2.90
CA ALA A 353 -21.29 -10.29 -4.06
C ALA A 353 -22.48 -11.27 -4.05
N ARG A 354 -22.84 -11.83 -2.88
CA ARG A 354 -24.04 -12.67 -2.74
C ARG A 354 -25.28 -11.90 -3.16
N ASP A 355 -25.51 -10.74 -2.57
CA ASP A 355 -26.72 -9.96 -2.82
C ASP A 355 -26.82 -9.53 -4.31
N THR A 356 -25.68 -9.19 -4.91
CA THR A 356 -25.60 -8.83 -6.34
C THR A 356 -25.94 -10.02 -7.25
N ILE A 357 -25.42 -11.21 -6.93
CA ILE A 357 -25.69 -12.43 -7.70
C ILE A 357 -27.15 -12.88 -7.51
N ASP A 358 -27.70 -12.79 -6.31
CA ASP A 358 -29.11 -13.12 -6.05
C ASP A 358 -30.04 -12.19 -6.85
N ALA A 359 -29.76 -10.89 -6.88
CA ALA A 359 -30.49 -9.93 -7.72
C ALA A 359 -30.36 -10.25 -9.21
N ALA A 360 -29.16 -10.63 -9.69
CA ALA A 360 -28.93 -11.03 -11.07
C ALA A 360 -29.69 -12.32 -11.45
N ILE A 361 -29.73 -13.30 -10.54
CA ILE A 361 -30.48 -14.55 -10.72
C ILE A 361 -31.97 -14.24 -10.84
N GLN A 362 -32.51 -13.41 -9.95
CA GLN A 362 -33.92 -13.03 -9.95
C GLN A 362 -34.30 -12.23 -11.21
N ALA A 363 -33.50 -11.23 -11.59
CA ALA A 363 -33.81 -10.36 -12.72
C ALA A 363 -33.68 -11.06 -14.10
N HIS A 364 -32.80 -12.06 -14.22
CA HIS A 364 -32.52 -12.73 -15.50
C HIS A 364 -32.94 -14.21 -15.54
N ASN A 365 -33.60 -14.72 -14.49
CA ASN A 365 -33.98 -16.13 -14.36
C ASN A 365 -32.80 -17.08 -14.61
N LEU A 366 -31.64 -16.79 -14.01
CA LEU A 366 -30.43 -17.58 -14.22
C LEU A 366 -30.52 -18.91 -13.44
N PRO A 367 -30.09 -20.04 -14.02
CA PRO A 367 -30.14 -21.34 -13.33
C PRO A 367 -28.94 -21.48 -12.37
N ALA A 368 -29.10 -21.05 -11.12
CA ALA A 368 -28.10 -21.20 -10.07
C ALA A 368 -28.74 -21.58 -8.72
N GLY A 369 -27.99 -22.32 -7.90
CA GLY A 369 -28.37 -22.63 -6.52
C GLY A 369 -27.87 -21.57 -5.53
N SER A 370 -28.00 -21.86 -4.23
CA SER A 370 -27.52 -20.98 -3.17
C SER A 370 -26.01 -20.75 -3.21
N SER A 371 -25.58 -19.60 -2.68
CA SER A 371 -24.17 -19.25 -2.57
C SER A 371 -23.38 -20.25 -1.71
N ARG A 372 -22.18 -20.59 -2.16
CA ARG A 372 -21.24 -21.52 -1.49
C ARG A 372 -19.93 -20.83 -1.08
N THR A 373 -19.94 -19.50 -0.94
CA THR A 373 -18.72 -18.70 -0.74
C THR A 373 -18.28 -18.59 0.73
N ILE A 374 -19.17 -18.89 1.69
CA ILE A 374 -18.80 -18.95 3.11
C ILE A 374 -17.87 -20.15 3.32
N GLY A 375 -16.73 -19.92 3.98
CA GLY A 375 -15.73 -20.94 4.25
C GLY A 375 -15.01 -21.48 3.01
N LEU A 376 -15.13 -20.83 1.84
CA LEU A 376 -14.44 -21.24 0.62
C LEU A 376 -12.98 -20.77 0.64
N PRO A 377 -11.97 -21.65 0.77
CA PRO A 377 -10.58 -21.24 0.85
C PRO A 377 -10.11 -20.60 -0.45
N LEU A 378 -9.44 -19.44 -0.32
CA LEU A 378 -8.80 -18.79 -1.46
C LEU A 378 -7.50 -19.51 -1.82
N GLN A 379 -7.03 -19.31 -3.05
CA GLN A 379 -5.73 -19.80 -3.48
C GLN A 379 -4.61 -19.39 -2.50
N GLY A 380 -3.77 -20.35 -2.11
CA GLY A 380 -2.74 -20.17 -1.09
C GLY A 380 -3.15 -20.63 0.31
N ALA A 381 -4.45 -20.82 0.59
CA ALA A 381 -4.93 -21.08 1.93
C ALA A 381 -4.92 -22.57 2.37
N GLU A 382 -4.86 -23.53 1.44
CA GLU A 382 -5.26 -24.92 1.70
C GLU A 382 -4.28 -25.65 2.62
N ASP A 383 -2.97 -25.49 2.39
CA ASP A 383 -1.90 -26.10 3.21
C ASP A 383 -1.10 -25.07 4.03
N TRP A 384 -1.69 -23.89 4.28
CA TRP A 384 -0.99 -22.85 5.02
C TRP A 384 -0.91 -23.14 6.51
N SER A 385 0.23 -22.80 7.12
CA SER A 385 0.39 -22.76 8.57
C SER A 385 1.37 -21.67 8.99
N PRO A 386 1.29 -21.16 10.23
CA PRO A 386 2.26 -20.16 10.73
C PRO A 386 3.72 -20.63 10.71
N THR A 387 3.96 -21.93 10.65
CA THR A 387 5.29 -22.54 10.60
C THR A 387 5.75 -22.95 9.20
N LEU A 388 4.95 -22.69 8.15
CA LEU A 388 5.27 -23.06 6.76
C LEU A 388 6.64 -22.51 6.32
N TYR A 389 6.98 -21.29 6.75
CA TYR A 389 8.27 -20.67 6.43
C TYR A 389 9.47 -21.52 6.88
N ILE A 390 9.36 -22.31 7.94
CA ILE A 390 10.44 -23.17 8.43
C ILE A 390 10.81 -24.21 7.36
N ARG A 391 9.81 -24.76 6.67
CA ARG A 391 10.04 -25.72 5.58
C ARG A 391 10.67 -25.04 4.37
N LEU A 392 10.28 -23.81 4.05
CA LEU A 392 10.94 -23.04 2.99
C LEU A 392 12.43 -22.80 3.27
N VAL A 393 12.79 -22.51 4.53
CA VAL A 393 14.19 -22.39 4.97
C VAL A 393 14.91 -23.73 4.88
N GLN A 394 14.33 -24.80 5.42
CA GLN A 394 14.96 -26.12 5.51
C GLN A 394 15.12 -26.82 4.16
N ASP A 395 14.10 -26.76 3.31
CA ASP A 395 14.04 -27.51 2.05
C ASP A 395 14.78 -26.79 0.92
N TYR A 396 14.81 -25.45 0.93
CA TYR A 396 15.37 -24.64 -0.18
C TYR A 396 16.60 -23.81 0.23
N GLY A 397 16.85 -23.59 1.52
CA GLY A 397 17.93 -22.72 1.97
C GLY A 397 17.65 -21.23 1.76
N LEU A 398 16.37 -20.84 1.84
CA LEU A 398 15.95 -19.43 1.86
C LEU A 398 16.30 -18.78 3.20
N GLU A 399 16.55 -17.48 3.17
CA GLU A 399 16.66 -16.68 4.39
C GLU A 399 15.32 -16.65 5.14
N SER A 400 15.35 -16.66 6.48
CA SER A 400 14.14 -16.71 7.31
C SER A 400 13.15 -15.58 7.00
N GLU A 401 13.64 -14.37 6.76
CA GLU A 401 12.80 -13.21 6.43
C GLU A 401 12.07 -13.39 5.10
N VAL A 402 12.80 -13.80 4.05
CA VAL A 402 12.23 -14.09 2.73
C VAL A 402 11.23 -15.24 2.84
N ALA A 403 11.56 -16.30 3.57
CA ALA A 403 10.66 -17.43 3.78
C ALA A 403 9.36 -17.03 4.49
N GLN A 404 9.43 -16.16 5.50
CA GLN A 404 8.24 -15.63 6.18
C GLN A 404 7.37 -14.80 5.23
N HIS A 405 8.00 -13.90 4.46
CA HIS A 405 7.33 -13.09 3.44
C HIS A 405 6.62 -13.96 2.39
N LEU A 406 7.30 -14.98 1.86
CA LEU A 406 6.68 -15.86 0.86
C LEU A 406 5.51 -16.64 1.46
N ALA A 407 5.64 -17.13 2.69
CA ALA A 407 4.58 -17.85 3.38
C ALA A 407 3.35 -16.98 3.67
N SER A 408 3.52 -15.70 4.00
CA SER A 408 2.40 -14.76 4.20
C SER A 408 1.82 -14.25 2.88
N THR A 409 2.60 -14.15 1.80
CA THR A 409 2.14 -13.57 0.53
C THR A 409 1.51 -14.58 -0.42
N TYR A 410 2.04 -15.81 -0.44
CA TYR A 410 1.67 -16.85 -1.40
C TYR A 410 1.04 -18.08 -0.74
N GLY A 411 1.13 -18.18 0.58
CA GLY A 411 0.58 -19.32 1.31
C GLY A 411 1.22 -20.64 0.87
N ASP A 412 0.39 -21.65 0.57
CA ASP A 412 0.85 -22.94 0.01
C ASP A 412 1.59 -22.80 -1.34
N LYS A 413 1.38 -21.70 -2.08
CA LYS A 413 2.08 -21.40 -3.34
C LYS A 413 3.50 -20.88 -3.15
N ALA A 414 3.91 -20.58 -1.93
CA ALA A 414 5.27 -20.17 -1.63
C ALA A 414 6.32 -21.21 -2.08
N PHE A 415 5.99 -22.50 -2.04
CA PHE A 415 6.86 -23.56 -2.54
C PHE A 415 7.06 -23.50 -4.07
N GLU A 416 6.05 -23.07 -4.82
CA GLU A 416 6.16 -22.88 -6.27
C GLU A 416 7.10 -21.71 -6.59
N VAL A 417 7.04 -20.63 -5.80
CA VAL A 417 7.98 -19.51 -5.90
C VAL A 417 9.41 -19.93 -5.53
N ALA A 418 9.57 -20.65 -4.42
CA ALA A 418 10.86 -21.13 -3.94
C ALA A 418 11.56 -22.06 -4.95
N LYS A 419 10.81 -22.90 -5.67
CA LYS A 419 11.33 -23.77 -6.75
C LYS A 419 11.92 -22.98 -7.92
N ILE A 420 11.41 -21.78 -8.18
CA ILE A 420 11.89 -20.90 -9.26
C ILE A 420 13.14 -20.11 -8.81
N ALA A 421 13.34 -19.97 -7.50
CA ALA A 421 14.41 -19.15 -6.93
C ALA A 421 15.80 -19.64 -7.35
N GLN A 422 16.59 -18.71 -7.88
CA GLN A 422 17.97 -18.99 -8.30
C GLN A 422 18.93 -19.01 -7.10
N VAL A 423 20.01 -19.77 -7.25
CA VAL A 423 21.13 -19.79 -6.31
C VAL A 423 21.79 -18.41 -6.22
N THR A 424 22.15 -17.98 -5.02
CA THR A 424 22.73 -16.65 -4.77
C THR A 424 24.25 -16.62 -4.99
N GLY A 425 24.90 -17.79 -4.95
CA GLY A 425 26.37 -17.89 -4.90
C GLY A 425 26.99 -17.62 -3.52
N LYS A 426 26.16 -17.37 -2.49
CA LYS A 426 26.60 -17.19 -1.10
C LYS A 426 26.52 -18.52 -0.34
N ARG A 427 27.24 -18.63 0.78
CA ARG A 427 27.08 -19.76 1.72
C ARG A 427 25.68 -19.77 2.34
N TRP A 428 25.14 -18.58 2.60
CA TRP A 428 23.78 -18.37 3.08
C TRP A 428 23.32 -16.95 2.69
N PRO A 429 22.05 -16.75 2.32
CA PRO A 429 21.09 -17.77 1.91
C PRO A 429 21.54 -18.50 0.63
N ILE A 430 21.15 -19.77 0.46
CA ILE A 430 21.58 -20.60 -0.69
C ILE A 430 20.85 -20.15 -1.96
N VAL A 431 19.55 -19.90 -1.86
CA VAL A 431 18.68 -19.45 -2.95
C VAL A 431 17.93 -18.17 -2.55
N GLY A 432 17.37 -17.48 -3.54
CA GLY A 432 16.56 -16.27 -3.32
C GLY A 432 17.39 -15.00 -3.41
N LYS A 433 17.72 -14.59 -4.64
CA LYS A 433 18.31 -13.28 -4.91
C LYS A 433 17.27 -12.20 -4.67
N ARG A 434 17.52 -11.31 -3.70
CA ARG A 434 16.67 -10.15 -3.42
C ARG A 434 16.70 -9.16 -4.59
N LEU A 435 15.57 -8.50 -4.85
CA LEU A 435 15.44 -7.41 -5.82
C LEU A 435 16.11 -6.12 -5.32
N VAL A 436 16.01 -5.88 -4.01
CA VAL A 436 16.59 -4.76 -3.26
C VAL A 436 16.97 -5.28 -1.88
N SER A 437 18.06 -4.81 -1.30
CA SER A 437 18.71 -5.52 -0.19
C SER A 437 17.90 -5.49 1.12
N GLU A 438 17.17 -4.40 1.34
CA GLU A 438 16.44 -4.02 2.55
C GLU A 438 15.09 -4.73 2.66
N PHE A 439 14.55 -5.26 1.56
CA PHE A 439 13.23 -5.88 1.51
C PHE A 439 13.30 -7.36 1.14
N PRO A 440 12.37 -8.18 1.64
CA PRO A 440 12.40 -9.63 1.44
C PRO A 440 11.91 -10.09 0.06
N TYR A 441 11.81 -9.18 -0.92
CA TYR A 441 11.34 -9.49 -2.26
C TYR A 441 12.43 -10.09 -3.12
N ILE A 442 12.17 -11.22 -3.76
CA ILE A 442 13.15 -11.94 -4.59
C ILE A 442 12.78 -11.96 -6.07
N GLU A 443 13.78 -12.13 -6.94
CA GLU A 443 13.61 -12.21 -8.40
C GLU A 443 12.58 -13.26 -8.84
N ALA A 444 12.46 -14.36 -8.08
CA ALA A 444 11.52 -15.44 -8.37
C ALA A 444 10.06 -15.00 -8.30
N GLU A 445 9.74 -14.01 -7.46
CA GLU A 445 8.39 -13.45 -7.36
C GLU A 445 7.99 -12.70 -8.63
N VAL A 446 8.96 -12.13 -9.36
CA VAL A 446 8.69 -11.47 -10.64
C VAL A 446 8.26 -12.49 -11.70
N ILE A 447 8.98 -13.60 -11.79
CA ILE A 447 8.65 -14.71 -12.70
C ILE A 447 7.30 -15.29 -12.33
N TYR A 448 7.05 -15.52 -11.04
CA TYR A 448 5.77 -16.05 -10.57
C TYR A 448 4.62 -15.05 -10.77
N GLY A 449 4.85 -13.75 -10.57
CA GLY A 449 3.87 -12.68 -10.76
C GLY A 449 3.34 -12.59 -12.20
N VAL A 450 4.17 -12.91 -13.20
CA VAL A 450 3.73 -13.04 -14.60
C VAL A 450 2.70 -14.17 -14.77
N LYS A 451 2.85 -15.28 -14.03
CA LYS A 451 1.84 -16.37 -13.98
C LYS A 451 0.56 -15.92 -13.28
N GLU A 452 0.66 -14.96 -12.37
CA GLU A 452 -0.48 -14.28 -11.73
C GLU A 452 -0.95 -13.05 -12.54
N TYR A 453 -0.89 -13.12 -13.87
CA TYR A 453 -1.41 -12.12 -14.81
C TYR A 453 -0.73 -10.73 -14.75
N ALA A 454 0.44 -10.56 -14.11
CA ALA A 454 1.17 -9.29 -14.20
C ALA A 454 1.63 -9.05 -15.65
N ARG A 455 1.28 -7.88 -16.21
CA ARG A 455 1.60 -7.49 -17.59
C ARG A 455 2.38 -6.20 -17.69
N THR A 456 2.48 -5.42 -16.62
CA THR A 456 3.28 -4.19 -16.57
C THR A 456 4.23 -4.18 -15.38
N ALA A 457 5.30 -3.40 -15.45
CA ALA A 457 6.22 -3.23 -14.31
C ALA A 457 5.49 -2.66 -13.07
N VAL A 458 4.49 -1.83 -13.32
CA VAL A 458 3.60 -1.22 -12.33
C VAL A 458 2.80 -2.28 -11.57
N ASP A 459 2.37 -3.38 -12.21
CA ASP A 459 1.69 -4.50 -11.52
C ASP A 459 2.60 -5.17 -10.49
N MET A 460 3.87 -5.36 -10.87
CA MET A 460 4.85 -6.05 -10.04
C MET A 460 5.23 -5.24 -8.81
N ILE A 461 5.69 -4.00 -8.98
CA ILE A 461 6.22 -3.19 -7.87
C ILE A 461 5.17 -2.83 -6.84
N SER A 462 3.89 -2.85 -7.19
CA SER A 462 2.87 -2.26 -6.34
C SER A 462 1.74 -3.21 -5.97
N ARG A 463 1.38 -4.23 -6.77
CA ARG A 463 0.29 -5.18 -6.45
C ARG A 463 0.80 -6.56 -6.10
N ARG A 464 1.84 -7.05 -6.78
CA ARG A 464 2.44 -8.35 -6.47
C ARG A 464 3.39 -8.26 -5.26
N THR A 465 4.35 -7.33 -5.29
CA THR A 465 5.33 -7.16 -4.19
C THR A 465 4.90 -6.13 -3.16
N ARG A 466 4.10 -5.12 -3.54
CA ARG A 466 3.75 -3.94 -2.71
C ARG A 466 4.90 -2.99 -2.39
N LEU A 467 6.11 -3.21 -2.93
CA LEU A 467 7.30 -2.40 -2.66
C LEU A 467 7.07 -0.89 -2.86
N ALA A 468 6.34 -0.49 -3.91
CA ALA A 468 5.99 0.91 -4.18
C ALA A 468 5.13 1.56 -3.08
N PHE A 469 4.35 0.75 -2.35
CA PHE A 469 3.57 1.21 -1.19
C PHE A 469 4.40 1.24 0.09
N LEU A 470 5.56 0.61 0.14
CA LEU A 470 6.42 0.60 1.33
C LEU A 470 7.52 1.64 1.24
N ASN A 471 8.21 1.72 0.11
CA ASN A 471 9.30 2.65 -0.12
C ASN A 471 9.46 2.90 -1.62
N VAL A 472 9.23 4.14 -2.04
CA VAL A 472 9.27 4.52 -3.46
C VAL A 472 10.68 4.44 -4.05
N GLN A 473 11.71 4.76 -3.28
CA GLN A 473 13.09 4.71 -3.76
C GLN A 473 13.58 3.27 -3.93
N ALA A 474 13.28 2.40 -2.96
CA ALA A 474 13.57 0.97 -3.10
C ALA A 474 12.81 0.35 -4.28
N ALA A 475 11.58 0.80 -4.56
CA ALA A 475 10.85 0.41 -5.75
C ALA A 475 11.55 0.88 -7.04
N GLU A 476 12.03 2.12 -7.08
CA GLU A 476 12.78 2.67 -8.22
C GLU A 476 14.09 1.93 -8.46
N GLU A 477 14.83 1.57 -7.40
CA GLU A 477 16.07 0.79 -7.50
C GLU A 477 15.82 -0.61 -8.06
N ALA A 478 14.73 -1.26 -7.65
CA ALA A 478 14.36 -2.60 -8.12
C ALA A 478 13.88 -2.62 -9.59
N LEU A 479 13.41 -1.48 -10.13
CA LEU A 479 12.73 -1.41 -11.43
C LEU A 479 13.55 -1.97 -12.61
N PRO A 480 14.82 -1.59 -12.83
CA PRO A 480 15.61 -2.11 -13.94
C PRO A 480 15.68 -3.64 -13.94
N ARG A 481 15.83 -4.24 -12.76
CA ARG A 481 15.91 -5.70 -12.63
C ARG A 481 14.56 -6.36 -12.87
N ILE A 482 13.47 -5.79 -12.34
CA ILE A 482 12.11 -6.27 -12.58
C ILE A 482 11.79 -6.25 -14.08
N VAL A 483 12.08 -5.15 -14.77
CA VAL A 483 11.82 -5.00 -16.21
C VAL A 483 12.68 -5.94 -17.05
N ASP A 484 13.93 -6.20 -16.67
CA ASP A 484 14.76 -7.21 -17.35
C ASP A 484 14.16 -8.61 -17.25
N ILE A 485 13.69 -9.01 -16.06
CA ILE A 485 13.06 -10.32 -15.83
C ILE A 485 11.73 -10.41 -16.57
N MET A 486 10.83 -9.44 -16.39
CA MET A 486 9.55 -9.39 -17.08
C MET A 486 9.72 -9.36 -18.60
N GLY A 487 10.71 -8.61 -19.09
CA GLY A 487 10.98 -8.53 -20.53
C GLY A 487 11.43 -9.86 -21.13
N LYS A 488 12.09 -10.73 -20.35
CA LYS A 488 12.38 -12.11 -20.76
C LYS A 488 11.13 -12.98 -20.75
N GLU A 489 10.35 -12.95 -19.68
CA GLU A 489 9.14 -13.78 -19.52
C GLU A 489 8.03 -13.40 -20.52
N LEU A 490 7.92 -12.11 -20.87
CA LEU A 490 6.88 -11.57 -21.75
C LEU A 490 7.39 -11.26 -23.17
N ASN A 491 8.65 -11.57 -23.48
CA ASN A 491 9.29 -11.32 -24.77
C ASN A 491 9.25 -9.84 -25.21
N TRP A 492 9.53 -8.92 -24.30
CA TRP A 492 9.61 -7.49 -24.62
C TRP A 492 10.88 -7.13 -25.38
N ASN A 493 10.74 -6.28 -26.39
CA ASN A 493 11.86 -5.62 -27.02
C ASN A 493 12.40 -4.46 -26.14
N GLU A 494 13.57 -3.93 -26.49
CA GLU A 494 14.21 -2.85 -25.71
C GLU A 494 13.36 -1.57 -25.63
N GLN A 495 12.60 -1.27 -26.68
CA GLN A 495 11.68 -0.12 -26.70
C GLN A 495 10.58 -0.29 -25.65
N LYS A 496 9.95 -1.46 -25.57
CA LYS A 496 8.90 -1.77 -24.60
C LYS A 496 9.45 -1.77 -23.17
N LYS A 497 10.66 -2.31 -22.95
CA LYS A 497 11.33 -2.23 -21.64
C LYS A 497 11.51 -0.77 -21.19
N LYS A 498 11.92 0.11 -22.11
CA LYS A 498 12.07 1.55 -21.83
C LYS A 498 10.73 2.21 -21.50
N GLU A 499 9.69 1.92 -22.26
CA GLU A 499 8.32 2.43 -22.00
C GLU A 499 7.81 1.99 -20.62
N GLU A 500 8.02 0.72 -20.25
CA GLU A 500 7.62 0.19 -18.95
C GLU A 500 8.39 0.84 -17.79
N LEU A 501 9.69 1.09 -17.95
CA LEU A 501 10.48 1.83 -16.97
C LEU A 501 9.99 3.27 -16.79
N GLU A 502 9.72 3.98 -17.90
CA GLU A 502 9.23 5.35 -17.86
C GLU A 502 7.83 5.44 -17.25
N ALA A 503 6.93 4.53 -17.60
CA ALA A 503 5.59 4.44 -17.04
C ALA A 503 5.63 4.16 -15.53
N ALA A 504 6.46 3.21 -15.10
CA ALA A 504 6.63 2.89 -13.68
C ALA A 504 7.24 4.05 -12.89
N ARG A 505 8.24 4.74 -13.43
CA ARG A 505 8.79 5.95 -12.81
C ARG A 505 7.75 7.06 -12.68
N LYS A 506 6.91 7.29 -13.69
CA LYS A 506 5.80 8.26 -13.59
C LYS A 506 4.80 7.87 -12.51
N PHE A 507 4.44 6.60 -12.41
CA PHE A 507 3.58 6.08 -11.35
C PHE A 507 4.17 6.35 -9.96
N LEU A 508 5.44 6.02 -9.74
CA LEU A 508 6.15 6.32 -8.50
C LEU A 508 6.21 7.82 -8.22
N TYR A 509 6.48 8.62 -9.27
CA TYR A 509 6.60 10.07 -9.19
C TYR A 509 5.30 10.74 -8.72
N TYR A 510 4.20 10.46 -9.39
CA TYR A 510 2.92 11.15 -9.16
C TYR A 510 2.03 10.43 -8.16
N GLU A 511 1.83 9.12 -8.31
CA GLU A 511 0.78 8.41 -7.58
C GLU A 511 1.25 7.85 -6.23
N MET A 512 2.57 7.69 -6.04
CA MET A 512 3.17 7.19 -4.81
C MET A 512 3.88 8.27 -3.97
N GLY A 513 3.71 9.55 -4.32
CA GLY A 513 4.12 10.69 -3.50
C GLY A 513 5.58 11.12 -3.61
N TYR A 514 6.35 10.58 -4.56
CA TYR A 514 7.77 10.92 -4.72
C TYR A 514 8.00 12.37 -5.17
N LYS A 515 7.19 12.89 -6.10
CA LYS A 515 7.22 14.31 -6.52
C LYS A 515 7.18 15.25 -5.33
N VAL A 516 6.29 14.93 -4.39
CA VAL A 516 6.02 15.80 -3.27
C VAL A 516 7.19 15.80 -2.27
N LYS A 517 7.92 14.68 -2.20
CA LYS A 517 9.21 14.60 -1.51
C LYS A 517 10.28 15.45 -2.21
N SER A 518 10.41 15.34 -3.55
CA SER A 518 11.43 16.06 -4.33
C SER A 518 11.24 17.58 -4.36
N ASP A 519 10.00 18.06 -4.50
CA ASP A 519 9.69 19.49 -4.62
C ASP A 519 9.87 20.25 -3.28
N GLN A 520 9.77 19.56 -2.13
CA GLN A 520 10.02 20.18 -0.81
C GLN A 520 11.49 20.18 -0.40
N LEU A 521 12.26 19.18 -0.82
CA LEU A 521 13.71 19.13 -0.62
C LEU A 521 14.41 20.39 -1.18
N THR A 522 13.78 21.05 -2.16
CA THR A 522 14.24 22.31 -2.74
C THR A 522 13.81 23.56 -1.99
N ASP A 523 12.70 23.55 -1.23
CA ASP A 523 12.06 24.80 -0.77
C ASP A 523 12.06 25.06 0.74
N ASN A 524 12.07 24.07 1.65
CA ASN A 524 12.05 24.38 3.10
C ASN A 524 12.61 23.26 4.00
N SER A 525 13.67 23.55 4.74
CA SER A 525 13.95 22.89 6.02
C SER A 525 14.58 23.87 7.00
N GLU A 526 14.04 23.90 8.23
CA GLU A 526 14.55 24.63 9.39
C GLU A 526 15.91 24.06 9.84
N ILE A 527 16.93 24.33 9.05
CA ILE A 527 18.30 24.03 9.41
C ILE A 527 18.76 25.16 10.33
N THR A 528 18.92 24.88 11.62
CA THR A 528 19.51 25.82 12.60
C THR A 528 21.03 25.97 12.40
N LEU A 529 21.47 26.24 11.17
CA LEU A 529 22.85 26.54 10.83
C LEU A 529 22.93 28.00 10.39
N VAL A 530 24.01 28.68 10.74
CA VAL A 530 24.28 30.03 10.24
C VAL A 530 24.42 29.94 8.70
N PRO A 531 23.90 30.90 7.92
CA PRO A 531 23.93 30.84 6.45
C PRO A 531 25.32 30.52 5.85
N ALA A 532 26.40 30.98 6.49
CA ALA A 532 27.77 30.67 6.08
C ALA A 532 28.16 29.19 6.23
N ASP A 533 27.67 28.50 7.28
CA ASP A 533 27.91 27.08 7.48
C ASP A 533 27.08 26.23 6.50
N VAL A 534 25.83 26.64 6.23
CA VAL A 534 24.99 26.00 5.21
C VAL A 534 25.68 26.02 3.85
N GLU A 535 26.19 27.19 3.44
CA GLU A 535 26.88 27.34 2.16
C GLU A 535 28.16 26.49 2.10
N ARG A 536 28.92 26.40 3.19
CA ARG A 536 30.11 25.53 3.29
C ARG A 536 29.75 24.06 3.12
N TYR A 537 28.72 23.59 3.81
CA TYR A 537 28.30 22.18 3.74
C TYR A 537 27.63 21.84 2.41
N LYS A 538 26.84 22.74 1.83
CA LYS A 538 26.31 22.60 0.46
C LYS A 538 27.44 22.42 -0.55
N LYS A 539 28.50 23.22 -0.47
CA LYS A 539 29.69 23.04 -1.33
C LYS A 539 30.34 21.68 -1.15
N ARG A 540 30.50 21.22 0.10
CA ARG A 540 31.06 19.89 0.39
C ARG A 540 30.17 18.77 -0.17
N PHE A 541 28.86 18.89 -0.05
CA PHE A 541 27.90 17.94 -0.60
C PHE A 541 28.00 17.85 -2.13
N CYS A 542 28.02 18.99 -2.83
CA CYS A 542 28.14 19.04 -4.29
C CYS A 542 29.46 18.48 -4.84
N MET A 543 30.51 18.34 -4.02
CA MET A 543 31.75 17.67 -4.45
C MET A 543 31.55 16.18 -4.68
N PHE A 544 30.59 15.58 -3.96
CA PHE A 544 30.23 14.18 -4.06
C PHE A 544 29.08 13.96 -5.03
N ASP A 545 28.08 14.84 -5.04
CA ASP A 545 27.01 14.86 -6.04
C ASP A 545 27.41 15.61 -7.32
N LYS A 546 28.39 15.07 -8.07
CA LYS A 546 28.86 15.69 -9.33
C LYS A 546 27.78 15.82 -10.39
N ASP A 547 26.82 14.90 -10.38
CA ASP A 547 25.75 14.82 -11.36
C ASP A 547 24.55 15.73 -10.99
N LYS A 548 24.64 16.45 -9.85
CA LYS A 548 23.62 17.38 -9.33
C LYS A 548 22.23 16.73 -9.16
N LYS A 549 22.20 15.50 -8.66
CA LYS A 549 20.99 14.70 -8.45
C LYS A 549 20.22 15.13 -7.19
N GLY A 550 20.87 15.82 -6.25
CA GLY A 550 20.31 16.22 -4.96
C GLY A 550 20.55 15.22 -3.82
N PHE A 551 21.25 14.11 -4.10
CA PHE A 551 21.54 13.02 -3.17
C PHE A 551 22.90 12.37 -3.51
N ILE A 552 23.53 11.73 -2.53
CA ILE A 552 24.81 11.03 -2.64
C ILE A 552 24.57 9.52 -2.49
N THR A 553 25.02 8.73 -3.46
CA THR A 553 24.95 7.25 -3.43
C THR A 553 26.30 6.63 -3.05
N ILE A 554 26.31 5.32 -2.76
CA ILE A 554 27.53 4.52 -2.55
C ILE A 554 28.52 4.74 -3.70
N LEU A 555 28.04 4.69 -4.95
CA LEU A 555 28.87 4.86 -6.14
C LEU A 555 29.48 6.26 -6.24
N ASP A 556 28.76 7.30 -5.78
CA ASP A 556 29.26 8.67 -5.79
C ASP A 556 30.40 8.85 -4.78
N VAL A 557 30.24 8.29 -3.58
CA VAL A 557 31.30 8.31 -2.56
C VAL A 557 32.52 7.52 -3.03
N GLN A 558 32.31 6.32 -3.57
CA GLN A 558 33.38 5.49 -4.10
C GLN A 558 34.16 6.19 -5.21
N ARG A 559 33.48 6.82 -6.17
CA ARG A 559 34.10 7.57 -7.28
C ARG A 559 34.99 8.71 -6.78
N VAL A 560 34.56 9.44 -5.74
CA VAL A 560 35.36 10.52 -5.16
C VAL A 560 36.56 9.97 -4.38
N LEU A 561 36.39 8.90 -3.62
CA LEU A 561 37.47 8.25 -2.87
C LEU A 561 38.56 7.67 -3.79
N GLU A 562 38.16 7.03 -4.88
CA GLU A 562 39.09 6.54 -5.91
C GLU A 562 39.92 7.68 -6.52
N SER A 563 39.30 8.85 -6.73
CA SER A 563 39.99 10.02 -7.30
C SER A 563 41.09 10.61 -6.39
N ILE A 564 41.04 10.31 -5.09
CA ILE A 564 42.04 10.67 -4.07
C ILE A 564 42.86 9.47 -3.58
N SER A 565 42.81 8.33 -4.28
CA SER A 565 43.58 7.12 -3.98
C SER A 565 43.26 6.49 -2.60
N VAL A 566 42.05 6.68 -2.10
CA VAL A 566 41.53 6.01 -0.89
C VAL A 566 40.66 4.83 -1.34
N GLN A 567 40.97 3.62 -0.86
CA GLN A 567 40.14 2.44 -1.11
C GLN A 567 39.44 1.99 0.17
N ILE A 568 38.12 1.81 0.06
CA ILE A 568 37.25 1.30 1.11
C ILE A 568 36.38 0.22 0.45
N ASP A 569 36.16 -0.90 1.12
CA ASP A 569 35.30 -1.95 0.59
C ASP A 569 33.82 -1.52 0.57
N GLU A 570 33.07 -2.05 -0.38
CA GLU A 570 31.66 -1.67 -0.63
C GLU A 570 30.76 -1.90 0.60
N LYS A 571 31.04 -2.95 1.40
CA LYS A 571 30.27 -3.26 2.61
C LYS A 571 30.49 -2.20 3.69
N THR A 572 31.73 -1.81 3.94
CA THR A 572 32.05 -0.71 4.86
C THR A 572 31.46 0.61 4.39
N LEU A 573 31.45 0.87 3.08
CA LEU A 573 30.87 2.10 2.52
C LEU A 573 29.34 2.15 2.69
N HIS A 574 28.68 1.01 2.49
CA HIS A 574 27.26 0.83 2.77
C HIS A 574 26.95 1.06 4.26
N ASP A 575 27.75 0.49 5.17
CA ASP A 575 27.60 0.73 6.62
C ASP A 575 27.76 2.22 7.00
N ILE A 576 28.68 2.94 6.36
CA ILE A 576 28.92 4.37 6.60
C ILE A 576 27.74 5.23 6.09
N LEU A 577 27.17 4.91 4.94
CA LEU A 577 26.03 5.64 4.39
C LEU A 577 24.76 5.34 5.19
N ASN A 578 24.55 4.09 5.61
CA ASN A 578 23.44 3.68 6.47
C ASN A 578 23.40 4.38 7.83
N GLU A 579 24.52 4.90 8.34
CA GLU A 579 24.55 5.69 9.58
C GLU A 579 23.88 7.06 9.42
N VAL A 580 23.84 7.59 8.20
CA VAL A 580 23.41 8.95 7.89
C VAL A 580 22.10 8.96 7.11
N ASP A 581 21.85 7.91 6.33
CA ASP A 581 20.58 7.63 5.68
C ASP A 581 19.52 7.30 6.74
N LEU A 582 18.78 8.34 7.14
CA LEU A 582 17.80 8.29 8.21
C LEU A 582 16.49 7.63 7.76
N ASN A 583 16.15 7.75 6.48
CA ASN A 583 14.94 7.18 5.90
C ASN A 583 15.19 5.82 5.21
N LYS A 584 16.41 5.27 5.30
CA LYS A 584 16.79 3.93 4.81
C LYS A 584 16.51 3.76 3.32
N ASN A 585 16.89 4.76 2.55
CA ASN A 585 16.61 4.86 1.13
C ASN A 585 17.83 4.54 0.23
N GLY A 586 18.97 4.17 0.83
CA GLY A 586 20.22 3.81 0.17
C GLY A 586 21.06 5.02 -0.27
N GLN A 587 20.64 6.24 0.05
CA GLN A 587 21.20 7.50 -0.40
C GLN A 587 21.29 8.50 0.76
N VAL A 588 22.14 9.52 0.63
CA VAL A 588 22.22 10.63 1.58
C VAL A 588 21.79 11.91 0.87
N GLU A 589 20.61 12.41 1.23
CA GLU A 589 20.04 13.66 0.71
C GLU A 589 20.75 14.88 1.32
N LEU A 590 20.70 16.03 0.64
CA LEU A 590 21.35 17.26 1.12
C LEU A 590 20.85 17.67 2.52
N ILE A 591 19.55 17.49 2.80
CA ILE A 591 18.97 17.81 4.10
C ILE A 591 19.49 16.87 5.18
N GLU A 592 19.57 15.56 4.91
CA GLU A 592 20.12 14.57 5.86
C GLU A 592 21.58 14.88 6.17
N PHE A 593 22.35 15.26 5.13
CA PHE A 593 23.71 15.72 5.30
C PHE A 593 23.80 17.00 6.15
N LEU A 594 22.95 18.00 5.91
CA LEU A 594 22.94 19.24 6.70
C LEU A 594 22.47 19.01 8.14
N GLN A 595 21.55 18.08 8.37
CA GLN A 595 21.11 17.63 9.69
C GLN A 595 22.25 16.94 10.45
N LEU A 596 22.97 16.04 9.79
CA LEU A 596 24.17 15.41 10.35
C LEU A 596 25.20 16.47 10.77
N MET A 597 25.49 17.43 9.88
CA MET A 597 26.46 18.48 10.17
C MET A 597 26.02 19.39 11.31
N SER A 598 24.72 19.68 11.42
CA SER A 598 24.12 20.41 12.55
C SER A 598 24.24 19.64 13.86
N ALA A 599 24.00 18.33 13.85
CA ALA A 599 24.14 17.46 15.03
C ALA A 599 25.59 17.37 15.52
N ILE A 600 26.56 17.31 14.60
CA ILE A 600 28.01 17.36 14.91
C ILE A 600 28.39 18.71 15.53
N GLN A 601 27.92 19.83 14.96
CA GLN A 601 28.24 21.17 15.45
C GLN A 601 27.67 21.44 16.85
N LYS A 602 26.51 20.87 17.19
CA LYS A 602 25.91 20.94 18.53
C LYS A 602 26.51 19.96 19.54
N GLY A 603 27.45 19.10 19.11
CA GLY A 603 28.11 18.12 19.98
C GLY A 603 27.24 16.90 20.34
N HIS A 604 26.08 16.73 19.70
CA HIS A 604 25.21 15.56 19.91
C HIS A 604 25.75 14.29 19.26
N VAL A 605 26.59 14.45 18.23
CA VAL A 605 27.25 13.34 17.52
C VAL A 605 28.76 13.61 17.50
N SER A 606 29.54 12.65 18.00
CA SER A 606 31.00 12.67 17.88
C SER A 606 31.43 11.51 16.97
N GLY A 607 32.23 11.79 15.94
CA GLY A 607 32.86 10.74 15.13
C GLY A 607 32.04 10.13 13.99
N SER A 608 31.10 10.86 13.36
CA SER A 608 30.45 10.38 12.12
C SER A 608 31.47 10.04 11.04
N ARG A 609 31.46 8.78 10.58
CA ARG A 609 32.42 8.26 9.59
C ARG A 609 32.28 8.97 8.25
N LEU A 610 31.05 9.23 7.81
CA LEU A 610 30.79 9.95 6.56
C LEU A 610 31.28 11.40 6.61
N ALA A 611 31.03 12.12 7.70
CA ALA A 611 31.47 13.51 7.84
C ALA A 611 33.00 13.64 7.86
N VAL A 612 33.71 12.71 8.51
CA VAL A 612 35.17 12.64 8.50
C VAL A 612 35.68 12.36 7.08
N LEU A 613 35.11 11.36 6.43
CA LEU A 613 35.49 10.93 5.08
C LEU A 613 35.31 12.08 4.06
N MET A 614 34.18 12.77 4.08
CA MET A 614 33.92 13.90 3.20
C MET A 614 34.83 15.10 3.47
N LYS A 615 35.18 15.35 4.74
CA LYS A 615 36.15 16.39 5.12
C LYS A 615 37.56 16.05 4.60
N THR A 616 38.01 14.81 4.80
CA THR A 616 39.31 14.33 4.31
C THR A 616 39.41 14.41 2.79
N ALA A 617 38.34 14.05 2.07
CA ALA A 617 38.31 14.18 0.62
C ALA A 617 38.39 15.64 0.16
N GLU A 618 37.66 16.56 0.82
CA GLU A 618 37.72 17.98 0.52
C GLU A 618 39.14 18.57 0.72
N GLU A 619 39.83 18.19 1.81
CA GLU A 619 41.18 18.66 2.11
C GLU A 619 42.20 18.16 1.06
N ASN A 620 42.12 16.89 0.66
CA ASN A 620 43.00 16.31 -0.35
C ASN A 620 42.76 16.86 -1.76
N LEU A 621 41.49 17.12 -2.12
CA LEU A 621 41.15 17.72 -3.42
C LEU A 621 41.62 19.16 -3.53
N LYS A 622 41.72 19.90 -2.42
CA LYS A 622 42.29 21.27 -2.38
C LYS A 622 43.82 21.30 -2.47
N GLN A 623 44.51 20.22 -2.09
CA GLN A 623 45.98 20.15 -2.10
C GLN A 623 46.59 19.81 -3.47
N ARG A 624 45.79 19.36 -4.46
CA ARG A 624 46.24 19.23 -5.86
C ARG A 624 46.35 20.61 -6.53
N VAL A 625 47.32 21.42 -6.09
CA VAL A 625 47.84 22.53 -6.89
C VAL A 625 48.74 21.93 -7.97
N VAL A 626 48.44 22.23 -9.23
CA VAL A 626 49.29 21.88 -10.38
C VAL A 626 50.66 22.51 -10.17
N ILE A 627 51.71 21.69 -10.06
CA ILE A 627 53.09 22.17 -10.02
C ILE A 627 53.43 22.70 -11.42
N PRO A 628 53.74 24.00 -11.60
CA PRO A 628 54.14 24.53 -12.89
C PRO A 628 55.53 24.00 -13.28
N VAL A 629 55.67 23.54 -14.51
CA VAL A 629 56.91 22.98 -15.06
C VAL A 629 57.85 24.09 -15.53
N ASP A 630 58.11 25.11 -14.70
CA ASP A 630 58.90 26.30 -15.09
C ASP A 630 60.28 26.36 -14.42
N ARG A 631 60.82 25.22 -13.96
CA ARG A 631 62.24 25.11 -13.53
C ARG A 631 62.86 23.80 -13.97
N SER A 632 62.91 23.59 -15.29
CA SER A 632 63.89 22.71 -15.92
C SER A 632 64.80 23.57 -16.79
N GLY A 633 65.81 24.17 -16.16
CA GLY A 633 66.85 24.95 -16.82
C GLY A 633 68.24 24.41 -16.47
N GLY A 634 68.74 23.49 -17.30
CA GLY A 634 70.15 23.39 -17.70
C GLY A 634 71.13 22.59 -16.85
N GLY A 635 71.76 21.59 -17.49
CA GLY A 635 73.08 21.05 -17.11
C GLY A 635 73.30 19.62 -17.59
N LEU A 636 73.91 19.49 -18.78
CA LEU A 636 74.50 18.31 -19.46
C LEU A 636 74.40 16.92 -18.80
#